data_AF-A0A8T0KGT3-F1
#
_entry.id   AF-A0A8T0KGT3-F1
#
_cell.length_a   1.000
_cell.length_b   1.000
_cell.length_c   1.000
_cell.angle_alpha   90.00
_cell.angle_beta   90.00
_cell.angle_gamma   90.00
#
_symmetry.space_group_name_H-M   'P 1'
#
loop_
_entity.id
_entity.type
_entity.pdbx_description
1 polymer ?
#
loop_
_entity_poly.entity_id
_entity_poly.type
_entity_poly.pdbx_seq_one_letter_code
_entity_poly.pdbx_strand_id
1 'polypeptide(L)'
;MASTANRKIETYEEFAKVHALLLVASGLPECLHRRLFEKLSGELFDGGNHFQIEPCEGGRQRRLVLTSVSMETDSEVFLVDHAWTFRLSDAYKQLREVPGLSERMGSLMCVDVDVSSDDGEDEGNGELGVEETLEREVGEAKEKGNGTLRWLELEGLNIDDAMLVSLALPTRFPDLVALSLLGNKLNSAEVVVQEVIKLKHLKGIWLNNNLGLKNCDGKLAGLILKELPELEIYNSSFTSNFGEWALGFCAGIYGKDNPVNADHTSLHTVSSLDLSNRNIHNLKNKAFTPICLPSLTYLNIQGNPLEQNSVGDLLDLLQRFPCLRSLEVDIPGPLGRRAIDILESLPNISELNGIDTSKILETGKHVIDSMLLPRLPEWTPDEPLADRIINAMWQHVMTYRLADEEKLDETPVWYVMDELGSALRHSDEPNFRVAPFLFMPEGNLASAVSFSILWPTQNVRKGDECTRDYLLGIGEDKQRSARLTAWFHTPENYFIRAYEKHRQKLLSTSLMPPTFQYSGTQSIHRHGGRPLLVYTDIPHVEEYLTHPEFAITNEPKEADIIWTSVQVDEDMKKATGITDQQYINQYPFEACLVMKHHLAETIQKAHGSPQWLQPTYNLETHLSQLIGDYCIRKREGLDNLWILKPWNMARTIDTTVTDNLPAIIRLMETGPKICQKYIEQPALFQGKKFDLRYIVLVRSMHPLEIFLSDCFWVRIANNQYSLARSSLFEYETHFTVMNYRGTINHKNASEFVREFEEEHQVKWLDIHTRVRKMIRSVFEAAAVAHPEMHSPTSRAMYGVDVMLDSSFQPKLLEVTYCPDCTRACKYDMDIVIGEGGVAKSCDFFNNVFRCLFLNETSQVSQL
;
A
#
# COMPACT_ATOMS: atom_id res chain seq x y z
N MET A 1 -0.73 41.44 -31.92
CA MET A 1 -0.16 42.42 -30.97
C MET A 1 -1.27 43.38 -30.54
N ALA A 2 -1.77 43.20 -29.33
CA ALA A 2 -2.34 44.24 -28.50
C ALA A 2 -2.05 43.81 -27.06
N SER A 3 -1.19 44.56 -26.36
CA SER A 3 -0.78 44.27 -24.99
C SER A 3 -1.95 44.49 -24.04
N THR A 4 -2.60 43.41 -23.59
CA THR A 4 -3.40 43.45 -22.37
C THR A 4 -2.43 43.66 -21.22
N ALA A 5 -2.42 44.86 -20.65
CA ALA A 5 -1.71 45.12 -19.40
C ALA A 5 -2.23 44.14 -18.33
N ASN A 6 -1.31 43.46 -17.62
CA ASN A 6 -1.62 42.63 -16.45
C ASN A 6 -2.33 43.50 -15.41
N ARG A 7 -3.67 43.47 -15.39
CA ARG A 7 -4.47 44.18 -14.38
C ARG A 7 -4.58 43.27 -13.16
N LYS A 8 -3.97 43.68 -12.04
CA LYS A 8 -4.13 43.01 -10.76
C LYS A 8 -5.56 43.19 -10.24
N ILE A 9 -6.05 42.21 -9.51
CA ILE A 9 -7.30 42.30 -8.73
C ILE A 9 -7.06 43.31 -7.60
N GLU A 10 -7.84 44.39 -7.57
CA GLU A 10 -7.69 45.48 -6.60
C GLU A 10 -8.87 45.58 -5.62
N THR A 11 -10.00 44.94 -5.93
CA THR A 11 -11.19 44.98 -5.07
C THR A 11 -11.67 43.59 -4.65
N TYR A 12 -12.37 43.55 -3.52
CA TYR A 12 -12.97 42.33 -2.99
C TYR A 12 -14.00 41.74 -3.95
N GLU A 13 -14.79 42.57 -4.64
CA GLU A 13 -15.82 42.12 -5.58
C GLU A 13 -15.21 41.40 -6.79
N GLU A 14 -14.07 41.89 -7.29
CA GLU A 14 -13.31 41.23 -8.35
C GLU A 14 -12.73 39.89 -7.85
N PHE A 15 -12.15 39.88 -6.65
CA PHE A 15 -11.65 38.66 -5.99
C PHE A 15 -12.75 37.60 -5.84
N ALA A 16 -13.88 37.97 -5.24
CA ALA A 16 -14.99 37.06 -4.98
C ALA A 16 -15.57 36.48 -6.29
N LYS A 17 -15.60 37.28 -7.37
CA LYS A 17 -16.05 36.81 -8.69
C LYS A 17 -15.07 35.82 -9.31
N VAL A 18 -13.77 36.13 -9.30
CA VAL A 18 -12.73 35.26 -9.89
C VAL A 18 -12.61 33.96 -9.12
N HIS A 19 -12.70 34.00 -7.79
CA HIS A 19 -12.43 32.86 -6.91
C HIS A 19 -13.70 32.20 -6.37
N ALA A 20 -14.89 32.51 -6.92
CA ALA A 20 -16.18 32.03 -6.39
C ALA A 20 -16.20 30.51 -6.19
N LEU A 21 -15.76 29.74 -7.20
CA LEU A 21 -15.71 28.28 -7.14
C LEU A 21 -14.72 27.78 -6.08
N LEU A 22 -13.57 28.45 -5.94
CA LEU A 22 -12.54 28.09 -4.96
C LEU A 22 -12.98 28.40 -3.52
N LEU A 23 -13.65 29.54 -3.30
CA LEU A 23 -14.22 29.92 -2.02
C LEU A 23 -15.28 28.90 -1.57
N VAL A 24 -16.19 28.51 -2.47
CA VAL A 24 -17.20 27.48 -2.20
C VAL A 24 -16.53 26.12 -1.94
N ALA A 25 -15.58 25.70 -2.77
CA ALA A 25 -14.90 24.42 -2.64
C ALA A 25 -14.08 24.31 -1.35
N SER A 26 -13.45 25.40 -0.91
CA SER A 26 -12.69 25.43 0.34
C SER A 26 -13.57 25.20 1.57
N GLY A 27 -14.85 25.62 1.50
CA GLY A 27 -15.77 25.63 2.63
C GLY A 27 -15.49 26.75 3.63
N LEU A 28 -14.72 27.77 3.26
CA LEU A 28 -14.47 28.95 4.08
C LEU A 28 -15.78 29.74 4.28
N PRO A 29 -16.16 30.08 5.53
CA PRO A 29 -17.31 30.93 5.83
C PRO A 29 -17.27 32.27 5.09
N GLU A 30 -18.42 32.73 4.59
CA GLU A 30 -18.53 33.98 3.82
C GLU A 30 -18.05 35.21 4.61
N CYS A 31 -18.24 35.21 5.93
CA CYS A 31 -17.75 36.28 6.81
C CYS A 31 -16.23 36.45 6.78
N LEU A 32 -15.47 35.41 6.41
CA LEU A 32 -14.00 35.42 6.36
C LEU A 32 -13.45 35.74 4.96
N HIS A 33 -14.27 35.75 3.91
CA HIS A 33 -13.81 35.94 2.53
C HIS A 33 -13.08 37.28 2.33
N ARG A 34 -13.62 38.35 2.91
CA ARG A 34 -13.01 39.68 2.82
C ARG A 34 -11.66 39.75 3.55
N ARG A 35 -11.56 39.11 4.71
CA ARG A 35 -10.31 39.04 5.46
C ARG A 35 -9.26 38.21 4.73
N LEU A 36 -9.67 37.09 4.12
CA LEU A 36 -8.79 36.31 3.25
C LEU A 36 -8.23 37.16 2.10
N PHE A 37 -9.08 37.93 1.43
CA PHE A 37 -8.64 38.84 0.36
C PHE A 37 -7.61 39.87 0.84
N GLU A 38 -7.84 40.48 1.99
CA GLU A 38 -6.92 41.45 2.60
C GLU A 38 -5.56 40.80 2.91
N LYS A 39 -5.55 39.58 3.47
CA LYS A 39 -4.31 38.86 3.77
C LYS A 39 -3.57 38.40 2.51
N LEU A 40 -4.28 37.87 1.51
CA LEU A 40 -3.67 37.44 0.24
C LEU A 40 -3.08 38.62 -0.53
N SER A 41 -3.80 39.74 -0.60
CA SER A 41 -3.35 40.94 -1.32
C SER A 41 -2.18 41.63 -0.63
N GLY A 42 -2.10 41.53 0.69
CA GLY A 42 -1.01 42.07 1.50
C GLY A 42 0.12 41.09 1.81
N GLU A 43 0.05 39.84 1.31
CA GLU A 43 0.97 38.75 1.67
C GLU A 43 1.18 38.62 3.19
N LEU A 44 0.10 38.75 3.96
CA LEU A 44 0.15 38.83 5.42
C LEU A 44 0.11 37.43 6.07
N PHE A 45 1.27 36.97 6.51
CA PHE A 45 1.43 35.74 7.31
C PHE A 45 1.50 36.07 8.80
N ASP A 46 0.34 36.08 9.46
CA ASP A 46 0.22 36.47 10.88
C ASP A 46 0.02 35.31 11.85
N GLY A 47 0.06 34.05 11.37
CA GLY A 47 -0.12 32.86 12.21
C GLY A 47 0.85 32.80 13.40
N GLY A 48 2.10 33.22 13.23
CA GLY A 48 3.09 33.26 14.32
C GLY A 48 2.74 34.18 15.50
N ASN A 49 1.78 35.10 15.33
CA ASN A 49 1.29 35.95 16.42
C ASN A 49 0.25 35.23 17.30
N HIS A 50 -0.35 34.14 16.80
CA HIS A 50 -1.48 33.46 17.42
C HIS A 50 -1.17 32.05 17.88
N PHE A 51 -0.14 31.42 17.30
CA PHE A 51 0.20 30.03 17.56
C PHE A 51 1.66 29.85 17.97
N GLN A 52 1.91 28.74 18.66
CA GLN A 52 3.24 28.24 18.98
C GLN A 52 3.33 26.78 18.55
N ILE A 53 4.49 26.40 18.02
CA ILE A 53 4.81 25.00 17.70
C ILE A 53 5.56 24.42 18.90
N GLU A 54 5.07 23.31 19.42
CA GLU A 54 5.71 22.58 20.52
C GLU A 54 6.17 21.21 20.04
N PRO A 55 7.39 20.76 20.38
CA PRO A 55 7.80 19.38 20.16
C PRO A 55 6.99 18.43 21.05
N CYS A 56 6.66 17.26 20.52
CA CYS A 56 6.03 16.16 21.24
C CYS A 56 6.63 14.82 20.82
N GLU A 57 6.29 13.74 21.52
CA GLU A 57 6.79 12.38 21.23
C GLU A 57 8.33 12.32 21.17
N GLY A 58 9.00 12.87 22.20
CA GLY A 58 10.48 12.92 22.24
C GLY A 58 11.10 13.81 21.15
N GLY A 59 10.36 14.81 20.66
CA GLY A 59 10.82 15.69 19.57
C GLY A 59 10.69 15.10 18.18
N ARG A 60 10.08 13.91 18.05
CA ARG A 60 9.84 13.23 16.76
C ARG A 60 8.56 13.71 16.06
N GLN A 61 7.76 14.52 16.74
CA GLN A 61 6.60 15.21 16.17
C GLN A 61 6.49 16.64 16.71
N ARG A 62 5.60 17.40 16.08
CA ARG A 62 5.25 18.77 16.45
C ARG A 62 3.74 18.90 16.58
N ARG A 63 3.30 19.68 17.56
CA ARG A 63 1.90 20.08 17.73
C ARG A 63 1.77 21.60 17.69
N LEU A 64 0.65 22.07 17.15
CA LEU A 64 0.30 23.48 17.11
C LEU A 64 -0.57 23.83 18.31
N VAL A 65 -0.21 24.86 19.07
CA VAL A 65 -0.92 25.30 20.29
C VAL A 65 -1.32 26.76 20.16
N LEU A 66 -2.54 27.10 20.58
CA LEU A 66 -3.01 28.49 20.58
C LEU A 66 -2.34 29.29 21.70
N THR A 67 -1.70 30.42 21.37
CA THR A 67 -1.09 31.35 22.35
C THR A 67 -1.97 32.55 22.67
N SER A 68 -2.89 32.90 21.76
CA SER A 68 -3.92 33.92 21.98
C SER A 68 -4.86 33.52 23.13
N VAL A 69 -5.41 34.51 23.85
CA VAL A 69 -6.30 34.28 25.01
C VAL A 69 -7.48 33.36 24.64
N SER A 70 -8.13 33.67 23.52
CA SER A 70 -9.20 32.88 22.95
C SER A 70 -9.35 33.19 21.46
N MET A 71 -9.91 32.25 20.72
CA MET A 71 -10.28 32.40 19.32
C MET A 71 -11.69 31.81 19.14
N GLU A 72 -12.64 32.62 18.67
CA GLU A 72 -14.02 32.17 18.47
C GLU A 72 -14.17 31.41 17.14
N THR A 73 -15.19 30.56 17.03
CA THR A 73 -15.55 29.90 15.76
C THR A 73 -15.70 30.92 14.64
N ASP A 74 -15.15 30.63 13.46
CA ASP A 74 -15.24 31.44 12.25
C ASP A 74 -14.79 32.91 12.44
N SER A 75 -13.92 33.16 13.43
CA SER A 75 -13.50 34.52 13.79
C SER A 75 -12.28 35.02 13.03
N GLU A 76 -11.45 34.13 12.48
CA GLU A 76 -10.15 34.45 11.89
C GLU A 76 -9.78 33.48 10.75
N VAL A 77 -8.90 33.91 9.83
CA VAL A 77 -8.37 33.05 8.75
C VAL A 77 -6.87 33.29 8.59
N PHE A 78 -6.07 32.24 8.50
CA PHE A 78 -4.62 32.30 8.40
C PHE A 78 -4.14 31.74 7.07
N LEU A 79 -3.09 32.36 6.53
CA LEU A 79 -2.36 31.84 5.38
C LEU A 79 -1.26 30.91 5.85
N VAL A 80 -1.16 29.75 5.21
CA VAL A 80 -0.17 28.71 5.43
C VAL A 80 0.53 28.49 4.10
N ASP A 81 1.85 28.65 4.07
CA ASP A 81 2.63 28.51 2.85
C ASP A 81 2.88 27.04 2.50
N HIS A 82 3.24 26.78 1.25
CA HIS A 82 3.64 25.44 0.77
C HIS A 82 5.17 25.37 0.76
N ALA A 83 5.75 24.82 1.82
CA ALA A 83 7.20 24.70 1.96
C ALA A 83 7.87 23.85 0.87
N TRP A 84 7.12 22.90 0.30
CA TRP A 84 7.58 22.07 -0.82
C TRP A 84 6.39 21.61 -1.66
N THR A 85 6.43 21.85 -2.98
CA THR A 85 5.39 21.45 -3.94
C THR A 85 6.02 20.66 -5.08
N PHE A 86 5.49 19.48 -5.39
CA PHE A 86 6.13 18.55 -6.31
C PHE A 86 5.17 17.60 -7.02
N ARG A 87 5.63 17.01 -8.13
CA ARG A 87 5.08 15.78 -8.70
C ARG A 87 5.81 14.61 -8.07
N LEU A 88 5.11 13.52 -7.79
CA LEU A 88 5.71 12.40 -7.05
C LEU A 88 6.93 11.78 -7.77
N SER A 89 6.93 11.74 -9.11
CA SER A 89 8.08 11.28 -9.90
C SER A 89 9.33 12.14 -9.72
N ASP A 90 9.16 13.40 -9.37
CA ASP A 90 10.23 14.38 -9.28
C ASP A 90 10.72 14.56 -7.85
N ALA A 91 10.01 13.99 -6.86
CA ALA A 91 10.28 14.19 -5.42
C ALA A 91 11.74 13.86 -5.06
N TYR A 92 12.18 12.64 -5.42
CA TYR A 92 13.53 12.17 -5.13
C TYR A 92 14.61 13.03 -5.80
N LYS A 93 14.35 13.43 -7.05
CA LYS A 93 15.26 14.28 -7.82
C LYS A 93 15.37 15.66 -7.20
N GLN A 94 14.24 16.27 -6.81
CA GLN A 94 14.23 17.59 -6.18
C GLN A 94 14.98 17.59 -4.84
N LEU A 95 14.78 16.58 -3.99
CA LEU A 95 15.51 16.47 -2.71
C LEU A 95 17.03 16.42 -2.91
N ARG A 96 17.50 15.82 -4.00
CA ARG A 96 18.93 15.71 -4.32
C ARG A 96 19.52 16.94 -5.02
N GLU A 97 18.74 17.59 -5.87
CA GLU A 97 19.24 18.64 -6.78
C GLU A 97 18.92 20.07 -6.31
N VAL A 98 17.86 20.27 -5.51
CA VAL A 98 17.47 21.59 -5.01
C VAL A 98 18.23 21.90 -3.71
N PRO A 99 19.12 22.92 -3.70
CA PRO A 99 19.94 23.23 -2.53
C PRO A 99 19.10 23.59 -1.29
N GLY A 100 19.41 22.99 -0.14
CA GLY A 100 18.77 23.30 1.15
C GLY A 100 17.40 22.65 1.37
N LEU A 101 16.81 22.01 0.34
CA LEU A 101 15.48 21.41 0.43
C LEU A 101 15.47 20.20 1.36
N SER A 102 16.45 19.32 1.24
CA SER A 102 16.55 18.11 2.08
C SER A 102 16.74 18.48 3.55
N GLU A 103 17.59 19.45 3.87
CA GLU A 103 17.82 19.89 5.24
C GLU A 103 16.55 20.51 5.84
N ARG A 104 15.85 21.35 5.08
CA ARG A 104 14.59 21.96 5.52
C ARG A 104 13.50 20.89 5.75
N MET A 105 13.32 19.96 4.81
CA MET A 105 12.31 18.90 4.95
C MET A 105 12.68 17.90 6.04
N GLY A 106 13.97 17.59 6.21
CA GLY A 106 14.49 16.78 7.30
C GLY A 106 14.12 17.37 8.66
N SER A 107 14.37 18.66 8.85
CA SER A 107 14.01 19.38 10.07
C SER A 107 12.51 19.50 10.26
N LEU A 108 11.75 19.80 9.21
CA LEU A 108 10.29 19.92 9.29
C LEU A 108 9.64 18.60 9.72
N MET A 109 10.12 17.48 9.18
CA MET A 109 9.60 16.13 9.42
C MET A 109 10.26 15.42 10.61
N CYS A 110 11.19 16.09 11.32
CA CYS A 110 11.90 15.57 12.47
C CYS A 110 12.69 14.27 12.17
N VAL A 111 13.35 14.20 11.00
CA VAL A 111 14.16 13.05 10.54
C VAL A 111 15.65 13.37 10.34
N ASP A 112 16.03 14.62 10.60
CA ASP A 112 17.41 15.12 10.64
C ASP A 112 18.08 14.94 12.01
N VAL A 113 17.32 14.50 13.03
CA VAL A 113 17.83 14.24 14.37
C VAL A 113 18.72 12.98 14.32
N ASP A 114 20.02 13.15 14.55
CA ASP A 114 20.91 12.03 14.86
C ASP A 114 20.35 11.32 16.11
N VAL A 115 20.31 9.99 16.11
CA VAL A 115 19.96 9.18 17.29
C VAL A 115 21.11 9.23 18.32
N SER A 116 21.53 10.44 18.68
CA SER A 116 22.57 10.76 19.66
C SER A 116 22.03 11.66 20.78
N SER A 117 20.72 11.88 20.82
CA SER A 117 20.06 12.56 21.94
C SER A 117 18.76 11.83 22.26
N ASP A 118 18.86 10.76 23.03
CA ASP A 118 17.79 10.45 23.98
C ASP A 118 18.38 10.64 25.37
N ASP A 119 17.76 11.55 26.11
CA ASP A 119 17.97 11.78 27.53
C ASP A 119 17.50 10.53 28.30
N GLY A 120 18.37 9.54 28.39
CA GLY A 120 18.50 8.67 29.55
C GLY A 120 19.87 8.95 30.14
N GLU A 121 19.95 9.09 31.45
CA GLU A 121 21.22 9.25 32.18
C GLU A 121 22.18 8.10 31.84
N ASP A 122 22.98 8.26 30.79
CA ASP A 122 24.06 7.34 30.44
C ASP A 122 25.31 7.86 31.15
N GLU A 123 25.50 7.37 32.38
CA GLU A 123 26.79 7.42 33.04
C GLU A 123 27.80 6.76 32.10
N GLY A 124 28.69 7.57 31.53
CA GLY A 124 29.62 7.15 30.50
C GLY A 124 30.35 5.85 30.86
N ASN A 125 30.07 4.81 30.09
CA ASN A 125 30.98 3.67 29.94
C ASN A 125 31.52 3.68 28.52
N GLY A 126 32.83 3.89 28.38
CA GLY A 126 33.54 3.58 27.14
C GLY A 126 33.29 2.13 26.73
N GLU A 127 33.46 1.79 25.45
CA GLU A 127 33.32 0.41 24.95
C GLU A 127 34.19 -0.56 25.79
N LEU A 128 33.56 -1.23 26.75
CA LEU A 128 34.18 -2.27 27.56
C LEU A 128 34.24 -3.56 26.73
N GLY A 129 35.35 -4.28 26.81
CA GLY A 129 35.46 -5.60 26.18
C GLY A 129 34.49 -6.61 26.83
N VAL A 130 34.12 -7.67 26.11
CA VAL A 130 33.16 -8.70 26.61
C VAL A 130 33.53 -9.24 28.00
N GLU A 131 34.81 -9.50 28.28
CA GLU A 131 35.26 -9.95 29.61
C GLU A 131 35.21 -8.85 30.67
N GLU A 132 35.39 -7.59 30.30
CA GLU A 132 35.30 -6.45 31.22
C GLU A 132 33.83 -6.19 31.60
N THR A 133 32.90 -6.33 30.65
CA THR A 133 31.46 -6.34 30.93
C THR A 133 31.09 -7.50 31.85
N LEU A 134 31.61 -8.71 31.60
CA LEU A 134 31.38 -9.85 32.48
C LEU A 134 31.92 -9.64 33.89
N GLU A 135 33.13 -9.09 34.04
CA GLU A 135 33.72 -8.77 35.34
C GLU A 135 32.91 -7.71 36.08
N ARG A 136 32.42 -6.69 35.36
CA ARG A 136 31.52 -5.67 35.90
C ARG A 136 30.20 -6.25 36.40
N GLU A 137 29.50 -7.02 35.57
CA GLU A 137 28.23 -7.68 35.93
C GLU A 137 28.41 -8.63 37.14
N VAL A 138 29.53 -9.35 37.20
CA VAL A 138 29.89 -10.20 38.35
C VAL A 138 30.21 -9.37 39.60
N GLY A 139 30.85 -8.22 39.44
CA GLY A 139 31.13 -7.27 40.52
C GLY A 139 29.84 -6.70 41.12
N GLU A 140 28.96 -6.19 40.28
CA GLU A 140 27.66 -5.61 40.69
C GLU A 140 26.78 -6.65 41.40
N ALA A 141 26.74 -7.89 40.91
CA ALA A 141 25.98 -8.96 41.56
C ALA A 141 26.52 -9.36 42.94
N LYS A 142 27.83 -9.16 43.21
CA LYS A 142 28.43 -9.37 44.53
C LYS A 142 28.12 -8.25 45.51
N GLU A 143 27.96 -7.01 45.02
CA GLU A 143 27.63 -5.85 45.88
C GLU A 143 26.16 -5.82 46.28
N LYS A 144 25.26 -6.29 45.41
CA LYS A 144 23.80 -6.22 45.61
C LYS A 144 23.13 -7.49 46.19
N GLY A 145 23.82 -8.62 46.35
CA GLY A 145 23.18 -9.88 46.77
C GLY A 145 24.07 -11.03 47.26
N ASN A 146 23.51 -12.25 47.33
CA ASN A 146 24.09 -13.49 47.91
C ASN A 146 25.30 -14.08 47.11
N GLY A 147 25.94 -13.29 46.25
CA GLY A 147 27.14 -13.68 45.49
C GLY A 147 26.90 -14.56 44.25
N THR A 148 25.65 -14.83 43.85
CA THR A 148 25.29 -15.63 42.67
C THR A 148 24.67 -14.75 41.58
N LEU A 149 25.30 -14.66 40.41
CA LEU A 149 24.77 -13.95 39.23
C LEU A 149 23.62 -14.75 38.61
N ARG A 150 22.43 -14.14 38.53
CA ARG A 150 21.19 -14.78 38.01
C ARG A 150 20.57 -14.07 36.80
N TRP A 151 21.05 -12.87 36.49
CA TRP A 151 20.65 -12.10 35.33
C TRP A 151 21.93 -11.61 34.65
N LEU A 152 22.06 -11.83 33.35
CA LEU A 152 23.25 -11.45 32.61
C LEU A 152 22.86 -10.76 31.30
N GLU A 153 23.36 -9.55 31.10
CA GLU A 153 23.14 -8.73 29.91
C GLU A 153 24.44 -8.58 29.13
N LEU A 154 24.50 -9.20 27.96
CA LEU A 154 25.62 -9.13 27.03
C LEU A 154 25.12 -8.57 25.70
N GLU A 155 24.67 -7.31 25.73
CA GLU A 155 24.00 -6.67 24.58
C GLU A 155 24.98 -5.85 23.74
N GLY A 156 24.90 -5.95 22.42
CA GLY A 156 25.67 -5.10 21.50
C GLY A 156 27.19 -5.28 21.52
N LEU A 157 27.71 -6.33 22.17
CA LEU A 157 29.15 -6.52 22.41
C LEU A 157 29.90 -7.21 21.25
N ASN A 158 29.28 -7.29 20.06
CA ASN A 158 29.85 -7.96 18.89
C ASN A 158 30.20 -9.45 19.10
N ILE A 159 29.52 -10.16 20.02
CA ILE A 159 29.77 -11.58 20.30
C ILE A 159 29.44 -12.43 19.07
N ASP A 160 30.39 -13.22 18.59
CA ASP A 160 30.20 -14.22 17.55
C ASP A 160 30.02 -15.64 18.13
N ASP A 161 29.75 -16.63 17.25
CA ASP A 161 29.48 -18.00 17.66
C ASP A 161 30.66 -18.64 18.42
N ALA A 162 31.90 -18.33 18.02
CA ALA A 162 33.10 -18.86 18.67
C ALA A 162 33.31 -18.25 20.06
N MET A 163 33.06 -16.94 20.17
CA MET A 163 33.13 -16.21 21.41
C MET A 163 32.09 -16.71 22.41
N LEU A 164 30.83 -16.92 22.00
CA LEU A 164 29.77 -17.47 22.85
C LEU A 164 30.19 -18.81 23.50
N VAL A 165 30.80 -19.72 22.74
CA VAL A 165 31.33 -20.99 23.26
C VAL A 165 32.48 -20.76 24.23
N SER A 166 33.40 -19.84 23.91
CA SER A 166 34.56 -19.53 24.76
C SER A 166 34.18 -18.93 26.12
N LEU A 167 33.05 -18.22 26.19
CA LEU A 167 32.55 -17.63 27.44
C LEU A 167 32.17 -18.68 28.48
N ALA A 168 31.85 -19.91 28.05
CA ALA A 168 31.50 -21.02 28.93
C ALA A 168 30.44 -20.64 29.99
N LEU A 169 29.45 -19.82 29.61
CA LEU A 169 28.40 -19.29 30.49
C LEU A 169 27.73 -20.37 31.36
N PRO A 170 27.40 -21.58 30.86
CA PRO A 170 26.79 -22.62 31.69
C PRO A 170 27.67 -23.14 32.82
N THR A 171 28.99 -23.05 32.66
CA THR A 171 29.96 -23.47 33.70
C THR A 171 30.23 -22.34 34.68
N ARG A 172 30.30 -21.09 34.19
CA ARG A 172 30.55 -19.89 35.03
C ARG A 172 29.33 -19.48 35.85
N PHE A 173 28.13 -19.59 35.28
CA PHE A 173 26.88 -19.08 35.85
C PHE A 173 25.74 -20.11 35.68
N PRO A 174 25.80 -21.26 36.39
CA PRO A 174 24.81 -22.33 36.24
C PRO A 174 23.39 -21.95 36.68
N ASP A 175 23.26 -20.94 37.54
CA ASP A 175 21.99 -20.50 38.14
C ASP A 175 21.34 -19.31 37.39
N LEU A 176 21.74 -19.05 36.14
CA LEU A 176 21.14 -17.98 35.32
C LEU A 176 19.65 -18.23 35.09
N VAL A 177 18.86 -17.20 35.37
CA VAL A 177 17.42 -17.12 35.20
C VAL A 177 17.07 -16.23 34.01
N ALA A 178 17.90 -15.25 33.69
CA ALA A 178 17.73 -14.37 32.53
C ALA A 178 19.06 -14.17 31.80
N LEU A 179 19.03 -14.22 30.47
CA LEU A 179 20.18 -13.99 29.61
C LEU A 179 19.77 -13.12 28.42
N SER A 180 20.40 -11.95 28.29
CA SER A 180 20.28 -11.14 27.08
C SER A 180 21.56 -11.22 26.24
N LEU A 181 21.40 -11.56 24.97
CA LEU A 181 22.42 -11.58 23.91
C LEU A 181 21.96 -10.71 22.73
N LEU A 182 21.14 -9.71 23.02
CA LEU A 182 20.52 -8.83 22.04
C LEU A 182 21.57 -8.05 21.25
N GLY A 183 21.40 -7.97 19.92
CA GLY A 183 22.25 -7.12 19.06
C GLY A 183 23.68 -7.59 18.85
N ASN A 184 23.96 -8.90 18.97
CA ASN A 184 25.28 -9.47 18.72
C ASN A 184 25.45 -10.00 17.28
N LYS A 185 26.57 -10.68 17.00
CA LYS A 185 26.97 -11.21 15.68
C LYS A 185 26.84 -12.74 15.61
N LEU A 186 25.83 -13.31 16.28
CA LEU A 186 25.55 -14.75 16.26
C LEU A 186 24.98 -15.18 14.90
N ASN A 187 25.50 -16.28 14.34
CA ASN A 187 25.11 -16.77 13.01
C ASN A 187 24.66 -18.23 13.00
N SER A 188 25.13 -19.08 13.92
CA SER A 188 24.75 -20.49 13.96
C SER A 188 23.68 -20.76 15.00
N ALA A 189 22.48 -21.10 14.52
CA ALA A 189 21.40 -21.56 15.37
C ALA A 189 21.80 -22.80 16.19
N GLU A 190 22.55 -23.73 15.59
CA GLU A 190 23.01 -24.93 16.28
C GLU A 190 23.94 -24.62 17.46
N VAL A 191 24.90 -23.71 17.28
CA VAL A 191 25.82 -23.30 18.35
C VAL A 191 25.07 -22.62 19.49
N VAL A 192 24.17 -21.69 19.17
CA VAL A 192 23.35 -21.00 20.16
C VAL A 192 22.49 -21.98 20.95
N VAL A 193 21.80 -22.91 20.28
CA VAL A 193 21.01 -23.96 20.97
C VAL A 193 21.91 -24.76 21.90
N GLN A 194 23.06 -25.26 21.43
CA GLN A 194 23.94 -26.11 22.24
C GLN A 194 24.46 -25.43 23.50
N GLU A 195 24.73 -24.12 23.46
CA GLU A 195 25.16 -23.38 24.65
C GLU A 195 23.99 -23.00 25.57
N VAL A 196 22.87 -22.54 25.01
CA VAL A 196 21.71 -22.07 25.79
C VAL A 196 21.01 -23.21 26.52
N ILE A 197 20.83 -24.39 25.91
CA ILE A 197 20.11 -25.52 26.55
C ILE A 197 20.84 -26.07 27.79
N LYS A 198 22.12 -25.75 27.96
CA LYS A 198 22.89 -26.11 29.16
C LYS A 198 22.47 -25.27 30.38
N LEU A 199 21.85 -24.10 30.18
CA LEU A 199 21.32 -23.22 31.22
C LEU A 199 19.89 -23.64 31.62
N LYS A 200 19.79 -24.67 32.46
CA LYS A 200 18.50 -25.33 32.76
C LYS A 200 17.49 -24.50 33.56
N HIS A 201 17.95 -23.43 34.22
CA HIS A 201 17.13 -22.57 35.08
C HIS A 201 16.63 -21.30 34.37
N LEU A 202 16.88 -21.19 33.06
CA LEU A 202 16.56 -20.00 32.29
C LEU A 202 15.04 -19.81 32.16
N LYS A 203 14.56 -18.65 32.59
CA LYS A 203 13.18 -18.17 32.50
C LYS A 203 12.99 -17.15 31.39
N GLY A 204 14.02 -16.36 31.06
CA GLY A 204 14.00 -15.39 29.97
C GLY A 204 15.25 -15.43 29.11
N ILE A 205 15.08 -15.37 27.79
CA ILE A 205 16.19 -15.18 26.84
C ILE A 205 15.85 -14.16 25.75
N TRP A 206 16.83 -13.30 25.44
CA TRP A 206 16.73 -12.31 24.34
C TRP A 206 17.87 -12.50 23.34
N LEU A 207 17.52 -12.90 22.12
CA LEU A 207 18.40 -13.14 20.96
C LEU A 207 18.08 -12.20 19.79
N ASN A 208 17.16 -11.25 19.99
CA ASN A 208 16.74 -10.27 18.99
C ASN A 208 17.95 -9.53 18.39
N ASN A 209 17.82 -9.08 17.14
CA ASN A 209 18.83 -8.30 16.41
C ASN A 209 20.17 -9.01 16.12
N ASN A 210 20.20 -10.35 16.17
CA ASN A 210 21.31 -11.14 15.61
C ASN A 210 21.05 -11.47 14.13
N LEU A 211 21.67 -10.72 13.20
CA LEU A 211 21.37 -10.79 11.76
C LEU A 211 21.49 -12.20 11.17
N GLY A 212 22.47 -12.99 11.60
CA GLY A 212 22.68 -14.35 11.11
C GLY A 212 21.62 -15.35 11.55
N LEU A 213 20.88 -15.07 12.62
CA LEU A 213 19.81 -15.93 13.13
C LEU A 213 18.43 -15.64 12.51
N LYS A 214 18.26 -14.52 11.78
CA LYS A 214 16.97 -14.08 11.20
C LYS A 214 16.30 -15.14 10.30
N ASN A 215 17.09 -15.92 9.56
CA ASN A 215 16.56 -16.96 8.65
C ASN A 215 16.14 -18.27 9.35
N CYS A 216 16.43 -18.41 10.65
CA CYS A 216 16.21 -19.64 11.41
C CYS A 216 15.28 -19.47 12.62
N ASP A 217 14.76 -18.27 12.87
CA ASP A 217 14.15 -17.90 14.17
C ASP A 217 13.01 -18.84 14.60
N GLY A 218 12.12 -19.24 13.68
CA GLY A 218 11.04 -20.20 14.00
C GLY A 218 11.51 -21.61 14.33
N LYS A 219 12.57 -22.10 13.68
CA LYS A 219 13.18 -23.42 13.99
C LYS A 219 14.00 -23.36 15.28
N LEU A 220 14.71 -22.26 15.49
CA LEU A 220 15.51 -21.99 16.68
C LEU A 220 14.64 -21.93 17.94
N ALA A 221 13.58 -21.13 17.92
CA ALA A 221 12.62 -21.03 19.01
C ALA A 221 12.02 -22.40 19.35
N GLY A 222 11.61 -23.18 18.34
CA GLY A 222 11.06 -24.52 18.55
C GLY A 222 12.03 -25.51 19.21
N LEU A 223 13.33 -25.44 18.87
CA LEU A 223 14.36 -26.27 19.48
C LEU A 223 14.65 -25.86 20.93
N ILE A 224 14.80 -24.57 21.19
CA ILE A 224 15.06 -24.06 22.55
C ILE A 224 13.87 -24.39 23.48
N LEU A 225 12.64 -24.13 23.05
CA LEU A 225 11.44 -24.37 23.85
C LEU A 225 11.21 -25.85 24.16
N LYS A 226 11.66 -26.76 23.28
CA LYS A 226 11.56 -28.20 23.50
C LYS A 226 12.51 -28.67 24.60
N GLU A 227 13.72 -28.11 24.66
CA GLU A 227 14.76 -28.54 25.59
C GLU A 227 14.77 -27.73 26.91
N LEU A 228 14.19 -26.52 26.92
CA LEU A 228 14.01 -25.66 28.10
C LEU A 228 12.51 -25.47 28.42
N PRO A 229 11.86 -26.45 29.07
CA PRO A 229 10.42 -26.39 29.34
C PRO A 229 10.02 -25.32 30.37
N GLU A 230 10.97 -24.84 31.19
CA GLU A 230 10.73 -23.80 32.19
C GLU A 230 10.82 -22.38 31.65
N LEU A 231 11.24 -22.20 30.39
CA LEU A 231 11.40 -20.90 29.75
C LEU A 231 10.03 -20.22 29.59
N GLU A 232 9.91 -19.01 30.11
CA GLU A 232 8.65 -18.23 30.13
C GLU A 232 8.67 -17.08 29.12
N ILE A 233 9.84 -16.53 28.80
CA ILE A 233 10.04 -15.46 27.81
C ILE A 233 11.11 -15.85 26.79
N TYR A 234 10.79 -15.74 25.50
CA TYR A 234 11.74 -15.83 24.38
C TYR A 234 11.56 -14.59 23.50
N ASN A 235 12.62 -13.80 23.29
CA ASN A 235 12.61 -12.62 22.42
C ASN A 235 11.47 -11.63 22.74
N SER A 236 11.25 -11.35 24.02
CA SER A 236 10.14 -10.51 24.54
C SER A 236 8.72 -11.07 24.30
N SER A 237 8.60 -12.27 23.73
CA SER A 237 7.35 -13.01 23.58
C SER A 237 7.15 -14.03 24.70
N PHE A 238 5.91 -14.24 25.12
CA PHE A 238 5.55 -15.26 26.10
C PHE A 238 5.51 -16.64 25.45
N THR A 239 6.11 -17.62 26.12
CA THR A 239 6.04 -19.02 25.69
C THR A 239 4.69 -19.64 26.10
N SER A 240 4.37 -20.85 25.64
CA SER A 240 3.18 -21.57 26.14
C SER A 240 3.22 -21.89 27.64
N ASN A 241 4.40 -21.79 28.26
CA ASN A 241 4.66 -22.12 29.65
C ASN A 241 4.88 -20.88 30.53
N PHE A 242 4.59 -19.67 30.02
CA PHE A 242 4.72 -18.45 30.82
C PHE A 242 4.00 -18.60 32.17
N GLY A 243 4.53 -17.99 33.22
CA GLY A 243 4.06 -18.20 34.58
C GLY A 243 4.24 -16.96 35.44
N GLU A 244 4.51 -17.18 36.72
CA GLU A 244 4.67 -16.09 37.67
C GLU A 244 5.82 -15.17 37.29
N TRP A 245 6.91 -15.72 36.76
CA TRP A 245 8.11 -14.96 36.46
C TRP A 245 7.89 -14.00 35.29
N ALA A 246 7.27 -14.46 34.19
CA ALA A 246 6.96 -13.58 33.06
C ALA A 246 5.95 -12.48 33.42
N LEU A 247 4.93 -12.80 34.23
CA LEU A 247 3.96 -11.80 34.69
C LEU A 247 4.61 -10.79 35.65
N GLY A 248 5.46 -11.27 36.56
CA GLY A 248 6.18 -10.40 37.49
C GLY A 248 7.22 -9.53 36.78
N PHE A 249 7.82 -10.01 35.68
CA PHE A 249 8.68 -9.20 34.81
C PHE A 249 7.90 -8.04 34.19
N CYS A 250 6.73 -8.30 33.59
CA CYS A 250 5.88 -7.23 33.06
C CYS A 250 5.31 -6.29 34.14
N ALA A 251 5.16 -6.78 35.38
CA ALA A 251 4.70 -5.97 36.52
C ALA A 251 5.83 -5.20 37.24
N GLY A 252 7.09 -5.32 36.79
CA GLY A 252 8.24 -4.69 37.44
C GLY A 252 8.64 -5.31 38.78
N ILE A 253 8.14 -6.52 39.11
CA ILE A 253 8.53 -7.28 40.30
C ILE A 253 9.88 -7.97 40.07
N TYR A 254 10.06 -8.53 38.86
CA TYR A 254 11.29 -9.21 38.46
C TYR A 254 12.04 -8.36 37.46
N GLY A 255 13.35 -8.21 37.68
CA GLY A 255 14.26 -7.45 36.84
C GLY A 255 15.71 -7.75 37.21
N LYS A 256 16.65 -7.03 36.62
CA LYS A 256 18.09 -7.24 36.85
C LYS A 256 18.48 -7.21 38.33
N ASP A 257 17.93 -6.24 39.08
CA ASP A 257 18.19 -6.08 40.52
C ASP A 257 17.45 -7.11 41.41
N ASN A 258 16.37 -7.72 40.91
CA ASN A 258 15.58 -8.72 41.63
C ASN A 258 15.19 -9.88 40.70
N PRO A 259 16.14 -10.70 40.24
CA PRO A 259 15.90 -11.69 39.20
C PRO A 259 15.10 -12.90 39.69
N VAL A 260 15.11 -13.14 41.00
CA VAL A 260 14.35 -14.19 41.69
C VAL A 260 13.85 -13.62 43.00
N ASN A 261 12.63 -13.97 43.38
CA ASN A 261 11.95 -13.44 44.55
C ASN A 261 12.70 -13.69 45.87
N ALA A 262 13.47 -12.70 46.35
CA ALA A 262 14.14 -12.77 47.64
C ALA A 262 13.20 -12.42 48.82
N ASP A 263 12.20 -11.56 48.56
CA ASP A 263 11.32 -10.96 49.58
C ASP A 263 9.92 -11.61 49.67
N HIS A 264 9.67 -12.67 48.91
CA HIS A 264 8.34 -13.29 48.75
C HIS A 264 7.25 -12.32 48.27
N THR A 265 7.61 -11.27 47.52
CA THR A 265 6.66 -10.36 46.89
C THR A 265 5.89 -11.13 45.81
N SER A 266 4.67 -11.55 46.14
CA SER A 266 3.85 -12.31 45.22
C SER A 266 3.13 -11.39 44.22
N LEU A 267 2.69 -11.95 43.10
CA LEU A 267 1.75 -11.29 42.18
C LEU A 267 0.50 -10.72 42.88
N HIS A 268 0.23 -11.16 44.12
CA HIS A 268 -0.85 -10.66 44.95
C HIS A 268 -0.93 -9.13 45.06
N THR A 269 0.19 -8.40 45.01
CA THR A 269 0.24 -6.94 45.15
C THR A 269 0.19 -6.17 43.83
N VAL A 270 0.17 -6.86 42.68
CA VAL A 270 0.18 -6.21 41.35
C VAL A 270 -1.17 -5.53 41.10
N SER A 271 -1.12 -4.20 40.90
CA SER A 271 -2.29 -3.38 40.57
C SER A 271 -2.37 -3.03 39.08
N SER A 272 -1.24 -3.03 38.38
CA SER A 272 -1.14 -2.70 36.95
C SER A 272 -0.32 -3.77 36.24
N LEU A 273 -0.83 -4.27 35.12
CA LEU A 273 -0.15 -5.28 34.32
C LEU A 273 -0.30 -5.00 32.83
N ASP A 274 0.82 -4.70 32.18
CA ASP A 274 0.89 -4.53 30.73
C ASP A 274 1.42 -5.80 30.06
N LEU A 275 0.52 -6.49 29.34
CA LEU A 275 0.83 -7.68 28.55
C LEU A 275 0.78 -7.40 27.05
N SER A 276 0.79 -6.14 26.62
CA SER A 276 0.67 -5.78 25.22
C SER A 276 1.82 -6.35 24.38
N ASN A 277 1.51 -6.78 23.16
CA ASN A 277 2.48 -7.28 22.17
C ASN A 277 3.42 -8.39 22.68
N ARG A 278 2.94 -9.24 23.59
CA ARG A 278 3.71 -10.38 24.13
C ARG A 278 3.49 -11.68 23.36
N ASN A 279 2.81 -11.63 22.21
CA ASN A 279 2.46 -12.79 21.38
C ASN A 279 1.75 -13.90 22.18
N ILE A 280 0.85 -13.52 23.09
CA ILE A 280 0.11 -14.47 23.92
C ILE A 280 -1.00 -15.10 23.09
N HIS A 281 -0.93 -16.42 22.92
CA HIS A 281 -1.95 -17.20 22.23
C HIS A 281 -3.06 -17.72 23.17
N ASN A 282 -2.73 -17.91 24.45
CA ASN A 282 -3.64 -18.38 25.49
C ASN A 282 -3.41 -17.61 26.80
N LEU A 283 -4.34 -16.73 27.17
CA LEU A 283 -4.27 -15.96 28.43
C LEU A 283 -4.59 -16.84 29.66
N LYS A 284 -5.33 -17.94 29.48
CA LYS A 284 -5.64 -18.87 30.58
C LYS A 284 -4.39 -19.61 31.00
N ASN A 285 -3.84 -19.16 32.12
CA ASN A 285 -2.62 -19.67 32.70
C ASN A 285 -2.78 -19.94 34.21
N LYS A 286 -1.97 -20.83 34.79
CA LYS A 286 -1.96 -21.08 36.23
C LYS A 286 -1.59 -19.84 37.05
N ALA A 287 -0.76 -18.96 36.51
CA ALA A 287 -0.32 -17.73 37.17
C ALA A 287 -1.28 -16.56 36.92
N PHE A 288 -1.93 -16.48 35.75
CA PHE A 288 -2.91 -15.44 35.43
C PHE A 288 -4.31 -15.83 35.93
N THR A 289 -4.54 -15.69 37.24
CA THR A 289 -5.84 -15.97 37.86
C THR A 289 -6.21 -14.89 38.90
N PRO A 290 -7.50 -14.69 39.19
CA PRO A 290 -7.93 -13.77 40.25
C PRO A 290 -7.40 -14.12 41.65
N ILE A 291 -6.98 -15.37 41.86
CA ILE A 291 -6.37 -15.80 43.12
C ILE A 291 -4.95 -15.24 43.21
N CYS A 292 -4.16 -15.35 42.14
CA CYS A 292 -2.78 -14.89 42.10
C CYS A 292 -2.67 -13.36 41.94
N LEU A 293 -3.68 -12.72 41.35
CA LEU A 293 -3.72 -11.29 41.01
C LEU A 293 -5.01 -10.63 41.56
N PRO A 294 -5.28 -10.67 42.87
CA PRO A 294 -6.51 -10.15 43.45
C PRO A 294 -6.60 -8.62 43.41
N SER A 295 -5.46 -7.93 43.37
CA SER A 295 -5.36 -6.46 43.40
C SER A 295 -5.30 -5.81 42.02
N LEU A 296 -5.40 -6.59 40.93
CA LEU A 296 -5.26 -6.09 39.57
C LEU A 296 -6.38 -5.10 39.22
N THR A 297 -6.01 -3.86 38.95
CA THR A 297 -6.92 -2.75 38.60
C THR A 297 -6.83 -2.32 37.14
N TYR A 298 -5.65 -2.45 36.53
CA TYR A 298 -5.36 -2.11 35.14
C TYR A 298 -4.78 -3.33 34.42
N LEU A 299 -5.27 -3.61 33.21
CA LEU A 299 -4.77 -4.68 32.35
C LEU A 299 -4.70 -4.21 30.90
N ASN A 300 -3.53 -4.35 30.28
CA ASN A 300 -3.37 -4.19 28.83
C ASN A 300 -3.10 -5.55 28.17
N ILE A 301 -3.93 -5.92 27.19
CA ILE A 301 -3.78 -7.15 26.38
C ILE A 301 -3.74 -6.86 24.88
N GLN A 302 -3.56 -5.61 24.46
CA GLN A 302 -3.51 -5.21 23.05
C GLN A 302 -2.38 -5.91 22.27
N GLY A 303 -2.59 -6.12 20.97
CA GLY A 303 -1.60 -6.72 20.08
C GLY A 303 -1.34 -8.21 20.30
N ASN A 304 -2.07 -8.88 21.19
CA ASN A 304 -1.96 -10.32 21.39
C ASN A 304 -2.95 -11.11 20.51
N PRO A 305 -2.51 -12.20 19.86
CA PRO A 305 -3.38 -13.05 19.04
C PRO A 305 -4.59 -13.65 19.77
N LEU A 306 -4.36 -14.23 20.96
CA LEU A 306 -5.35 -14.84 21.87
C LEU A 306 -6.35 -15.81 21.21
N GLU A 307 -5.97 -16.43 20.10
CA GLU A 307 -6.82 -17.26 19.26
C GLU A 307 -7.13 -18.64 19.86
N GLN A 308 -6.39 -19.07 20.90
CA GLN A 308 -6.67 -20.31 21.62
C GLN A 308 -7.72 -20.13 22.73
N ASN A 309 -8.13 -18.89 23.02
CA ASN A 309 -9.23 -18.62 23.92
C ASN A 309 -10.51 -18.31 23.15
N SER A 310 -11.64 -18.86 23.61
CA SER A 310 -12.95 -18.40 23.13
C SER A 310 -13.22 -16.99 23.68
N VAL A 311 -14.02 -16.19 22.96
CA VAL A 311 -14.41 -14.85 23.44
C VAL A 311 -15.10 -14.93 24.80
N GLY A 312 -16.06 -15.86 24.94
CA GLY A 312 -16.75 -16.09 26.22
C GLY A 312 -15.81 -16.51 27.34
N ASP A 313 -14.84 -17.37 27.01
CA ASP A 313 -13.83 -17.85 27.96
C ASP A 313 -12.95 -16.72 28.53
N LEU A 314 -12.61 -15.73 27.70
CA LEU A 314 -11.84 -14.56 28.12
C LEU A 314 -12.71 -13.61 28.94
N LEU A 315 -13.93 -13.32 28.49
CA LEU A 315 -14.86 -12.47 29.22
C LEU A 315 -15.17 -13.04 30.61
N ASP A 316 -15.46 -14.34 30.70
CA ASP A 316 -15.68 -15.05 31.98
C ASP A 316 -14.43 -15.01 32.89
N LEU A 317 -13.23 -15.09 32.31
CA LEU A 317 -11.98 -14.99 33.07
C LEU A 317 -11.80 -13.58 33.64
N LEU A 318 -11.95 -12.55 32.80
CA LEU A 318 -11.75 -11.14 33.18
C LEU A 318 -12.83 -10.66 34.16
N GLN A 319 -14.07 -11.12 34.01
CA GLN A 319 -15.17 -10.79 34.92
C GLN A 319 -14.89 -11.25 36.37
N ARG A 320 -14.07 -12.31 36.55
CA ARG A 320 -13.73 -12.83 37.87
C ARG A 320 -12.66 -12.03 38.61
N PHE A 321 -12.03 -11.04 37.98
CA PHE A 321 -11.08 -10.15 38.67
C PHE A 321 -11.84 -9.07 39.44
N PRO A 322 -11.78 -9.07 40.79
CA PRO A 322 -12.66 -8.25 41.61
C PRO A 322 -12.34 -6.75 41.54
N CYS A 323 -11.09 -6.40 41.22
CA CYS A 323 -10.59 -5.03 41.22
C CYS A 323 -10.37 -4.45 39.82
N LEU A 324 -10.57 -5.21 38.75
CA LEU A 324 -10.27 -4.76 37.40
C LEU A 324 -11.23 -3.63 36.99
N ARG A 325 -10.67 -2.43 36.74
CA ARG A 325 -11.40 -1.20 36.43
C ARG A 325 -11.04 -0.62 35.07
N SER A 326 -9.79 -0.77 34.64
CA SER A 326 -9.28 -0.24 33.38
C SER A 326 -8.76 -1.39 32.52
N LEU A 327 -9.20 -1.45 31.27
CA LEU A 327 -8.88 -2.52 30.33
C LEU A 327 -8.47 -1.93 28.98
N GLU A 328 -7.31 -2.33 28.48
CA GLU A 328 -6.87 -2.04 27.12
C GLU A 328 -6.88 -3.31 26.27
N VAL A 329 -7.60 -3.26 25.14
CA VAL A 329 -7.82 -4.39 24.25
C VAL A 329 -8.07 -3.94 22.81
N ASP A 330 -7.65 -4.75 21.84
CA ASP A 330 -7.99 -4.52 20.44
C ASP A 330 -9.51 -4.66 20.24
N ILE A 331 -10.14 -3.66 19.63
CA ILE A 331 -11.54 -3.69 19.22
C ILE A 331 -11.59 -3.32 17.74
N PRO A 332 -12.09 -4.18 16.84
CA PRO A 332 -12.44 -5.57 17.08
C PRO A 332 -11.19 -6.42 17.37
N GLY A 333 -11.31 -7.37 18.29
CA GLY A 333 -10.18 -8.19 18.69
C GLY A 333 -10.59 -9.39 19.55
N PRO A 334 -9.78 -9.78 20.54
CA PRO A 334 -9.95 -11.04 21.26
C PRO A 334 -11.19 -11.08 22.17
N LEU A 335 -11.70 -9.92 22.60
CA LEU A 335 -12.89 -9.82 23.45
C LEU A 335 -14.20 -9.55 22.68
N GLY A 336 -14.15 -9.36 21.37
CA GLY A 336 -15.34 -9.10 20.57
C GLY A 336 -15.13 -8.03 19.51
N ARG A 337 -16.22 -7.63 18.86
CA ARG A 337 -16.18 -6.66 17.74
C ARG A 337 -16.58 -5.25 18.12
N ARG A 338 -17.28 -5.07 19.24
CA ARG A 338 -17.83 -3.78 19.66
C ARG A 338 -17.50 -3.54 21.13
N ALA A 339 -17.14 -2.31 21.47
CA ALA A 339 -16.91 -1.88 22.84
C ALA A 339 -18.14 -2.13 23.73
N ILE A 340 -19.35 -1.85 23.22
CA ILE A 340 -20.60 -2.03 23.97
C ILE A 340 -20.78 -3.49 24.42
N ASP A 341 -20.51 -4.47 23.56
CA ASP A 341 -20.70 -5.89 23.88
C ASP A 341 -19.71 -6.35 24.98
N ILE A 342 -18.50 -5.79 24.95
CA ILE A 342 -17.46 -6.03 25.97
C ILE A 342 -17.91 -5.44 27.30
N LEU A 343 -18.42 -4.20 27.30
CA LEU A 343 -18.89 -3.50 28.51
C LEU A 343 -20.13 -4.15 29.12
N GLU A 344 -21.06 -4.66 28.30
CA GLU A 344 -22.21 -5.44 28.78
C GLU A 344 -21.77 -6.72 29.49
N SER A 345 -20.66 -7.33 29.04
CA SER A 345 -20.11 -8.56 29.63
C SER A 345 -19.19 -8.30 30.82
N LEU A 346 -18.59 -7.11 30.91
CA LEU A 346 -17.63 -6.69 31.95
C LEU A 346 -18.11 -5.41 32.67
N PRO A 347 -19.17 -5.48 33.48
CA PRO A 347 -19.82 -4.29 34.06
C PRO A 347 -18.97 -3.55 35.12
N ASN A 348 -17.86 -4.14 35.57
CA ASN A 348 -16.98 -3.53 36.57
C ASN A 348 -15.93 -2.56 35.96
N ILE A 349 -15.76 -2.60 34.64
CA ILE A 349 -14.84 -1.74 33.91
C ILE A 349 -15.40 -0.30 33.92
N SER A 350 -14.61 0.64 34.43
CA SER A 350 -14.92 2.07 34.39
C SER A 350 -14.27 2.77 33.19
N GLU A 351 -13.18 2.21 32.69
CA GLU A 351 -12.39 2.75 31.58
C GLU A 351 -12.02 1.63 30.60
N LEU A 352 -12.36 1.80 29.33
CA LEU A 352 -12.00 0.86 28.26
C LEU A 352 -11.17 1.63 27.23
N ASN A 353 -9.94 1.16 26.97
CA ASN A 353 -9.06 1.76 25.99
C ASN A 353 -8.75 3.26 26.27
N GLY A 354 -8.68 3.66 27.55
CA GLY A 354 -8.46 5.05 27.96
C GLY A 354 -9.70 5.96 27.90
N ILE A 355 -10.89 5.40 27.59
CA ILE A 355 -12.16 6.16 27.56
C ILE A 355 -13.07 5.72 28.69
N ASP A 356 -13.67 6.71 29.35
CA ASP A 356 -14.74 6.51 30.32
C ASP A 356 -15.95 5.78 29.70
N THR A 357 -16.37 4.70 30.35
CA THR A 357 -17.46 3.84 29.87
C THR A 357 -18.80 4.54 29.73
N SER A 358 -19.07 5.60 30.50
CA SER A 358 -20.30 6.41 30.34
C SER A 358 -20.33 7.11 28.98
N LYS A 359 -19.20 7.65 28.52
CA LYS A 359 -19.09 8.30 27.20
C LYS A 359 -19.28 7.31 26.05
N ILE A 360 -18.77 6.09 26.19
CA ILE A 360 -18.94 5.03 25.19
C ILE A 360 -20.42 4.66 25.04
N LEU A 361 -21.14 4.51 26.15
CA LEU A 361 -22.55 4.16 26.17
C LEU A 361 -23.45 5.29 25.66
N GLU A 362 -23.12 6.56 25.95
CA GLU A 362 -23.87 7.73 25.49
C GLU A 362 -23.74 7.98 23.98
N THR A 363 -22.53 7.80 23.43
CA THR A 363 -22.24 8.15 22.03
C THR A 363 -22.68 7.10 21.02
N GLY A 364 -22.93 5.85 21.45
CA GLY A 364 -23.31 4.74 20.58
C GLY A 364 -22.28 4.44 19.48
N LYS A 365 -21.08 5.04 19.54
CA LYS A 365 -20.05 4.93 18.52
C LYS A 365 -19.46 3.53 18.55
N HIS A 366 -19.50 2.86 17.41
CA HIS A 366 -18.82 1.60 17.16
C HIS A 366 -17.39 1.89 16.68
N VAL A 367 -16.48 2.34 17.54
CA VAL A 367 -15.11 2.65 17.07
C VAL A 367 -14.05 2.28 18.09
N ILE A 368 -12.95 1.83 17.49
CA ILE A 368 -11.59 1.62 17.95
C ILE A 368 -11.03 2.92 18.56
N ASP A 369 -11.65 3.46 19.61
CA ASP A 369 -11.21 4.72 20.21
C ASP A 369 -10.27 4.49 21.41
N SER A 370 -9.45 3.42 21.41
CA SER A 370 -8.14 3.59 22.06
C SER A 370 -7.43 4.70 21.32
N MET A 371 -6.92 5.72 22.03
CA MET A 371 -6.02 6.72 21.42
C MET A 371 -5.01 5.97 20.55
N LEU A 372 -5.20 6.02 19.23
CA LEU A 372 -4.33 5.28 18.34
C LEU A 372 -2.96 5.92 18.45
N LEU A 373 -1.95 5.10 18.71
CA LEU A 373 -0.59 5.61 18.79
C LEU A 373 -0.18 6.16 17.42
N PRO A 374 0.32 7.40 17.35
CA PRO A 374 0.78 7.97 16.09
C PRO A 374 1.94 7.13 15.56
N ARG A 375 1.97 6.91 14.24
CA ARG A 375 3.16 6.41 13.57
C ARG A 375 4.21 7.50 13.63
N LEU A 376 5.40 7.15 14.08
CA LEU A 376 6.57 8.02 14.01
C LEU A 376 7.40 7.61 12.80
N PRO A 377 8.11 8.55 12.14
CA PRO A 377 9.00 8.19 11.06
C PRO A 377 10.10 7.25 11.57
N GLU A 378 10.28 6.08 10.95
CA GLU A 378 11.33 5.12 11.31
C GLU A 378 12.44 5.20 10.26
N TRP A 379 13.70 5.26 10.71
CA TRP A 379 14.87 5.24 9.83
C TRP A 379 16.08 4.62 10.52
N THR A 380 17.09 4.26 9.73
CA THR A 380 18.40 3.84 10.26
C THR A 380 19.43 4.97 10.14
N PRO A 381 20.42 5.07 11.05
CA PRO A 381 21.44 6.13 10.98
C PRO A 381 22.24 6.18 9.67
N ASP A 382 22.37 5.05 8.97
CA ASP A 382 23.08 4.97 7.68
C ASP A 382 22.20 5.31 6.47
N GLU A 383 20.88 5.47 6.66
CA GLU A 383 19.94 5.76 5.58
C GLU A 383 20.14 7.19 5.07
N PRO A 384 20.24 7.43 3.74
CA PRO A 384 20.37 8.77 3.18
C PRO A 384 19.21 9.68 3.61
N LEU A 385 19.49 10.96 3.92
CA LEU A 385 18.47 11.91 4.36
C LEU A 385 17.26 12.00 3.40
N ALA A 386 17.51 11.96 2.09
CA ALA A 386 16.44 11.95 1.10
C ALA A 386 15.50 10.74 1.25
N ASP A 387 16.02 9.56 1.57
CA ASP A 387 15.22 8.35 1.78
C ASP A 387 14.38 8.48 3.06
N ARG A 388 14.96 9.03 4.14
CA ARG A 388 14.24 9.32 5.39
C ARG A 388 13.06 10.26 5.15
N ILE A 389 13.28 11.34 4.39
CA ILE A 389 12.25 12.32 4.03
C ILE A 389 11.16 11.68 3.19
N ILE A 390 11.50 10.90 2.16
CA ILE A 390 10.53 10.21 1.31
C ILE A 390 9.65 9.25 2.11
N ASN A 391 10.20 8.61 3.14
CA ASN A 391 9.43 7.74 4.03
C ASN A 391 8.51 8.54 4.97
N ALA A 392 9.01 9.64 5.54
CA ALA A 392 8.30 10.48 6.50
C ALA A 392 7.21 11.36 5.86
N MET A 393 7.40 11.79 4.60
CA MET A 393 6.56 12.80 3.97
C MET A 393 5.07 12.43 3.95
N TRP A 394 4.73 11.14 3.92
CA TRP A 394 3.35 10.66 3.88
C TRP A 394 2.51 11.05 5.11
N GLN A 395 3.17 11.44 6.20
CA GLN A 395 2.51 11.99 7.39
C GLN A 395 2.12 13.47 7.23
N HIS A 396 2.77 14.20 6.31
CA HIS A 396 2.67 15.65 6.18
C HIS A 396 2.06 16.11 4.85
N VAL A 397 2.26 15.35 3.79
CA VAL A 397 1.87 15.75 2.43
C VAL A 397 0.35 15.85 2.30
N MET A 398 -0.08 16.84 1.55
CA MET A 398 -1.44 17.00 1.04
C MET A 398 -1.39 17.02 -0.49
N THR A 399 -2.56 17.00 -1.13
CA THR A 399 -2.64 17.01 -2.60
C THR A 399 -3.78 17.88 -3.10
N TYR A 400 -3.60 18.42 -4.30
CA TYR A 400 -4.66 18.98 -5.14
C TYR A 400 -4.39 18.60 -6.60
N ARG A 401 -5.41 18.76 -7.44
CA ARG A 401 -5.27 18.67 -8.89
C ARG A 401 -5.52 20.06 -9.48
N LEU A 402 -4.69 20.45 -10.43
CA LEU A 402 -4.98 21.58 -11.28
C LEU A 402 -5.84 21.05 -12.44
N ALA A 403 -6.77 21.86 -12.92
CA ALA A 403 -7.61 21.50 -14.05
C ALA A 403 -7.25 22.43 -15.20
N ASP A 404 -6.52 21.92 -16.18
CA ASP A 404 -6.29 22.55 -17.48
C ASP A 404 -7.39 22.10 -18.45
N GLU A 405 -8.09 23.07 -19.06
CA GLU A 405 -9.21 22.82 -19.99
C GLU A 405 -8.78 21.95 -21.19
N GLU A 406 -7.48 21.87 -21.50
CA GLU A 406 -6.94 21.10 -22.63
C GLU A 406 -6.34 19.73 -22.25
N LYS A 407 -6.15 19.42 -20.95
CA LYS A 407 -5.47 18.19 -20.51
C LYS A 407 -6.29 17.40 -19.49
N LEU A 408 -7.07 16.43 -19.99
CA LEU A 408 -7.79 15.44 -19.18
C LEU A 408 -6.88 14.52 -18.33
N ASP A 409 -5.57 14.50 -18.62
CA ASP A 409 -4.55 13.59 -18.09
C ASP A 409 -3.62 14.26 -17.04
N GLU A 410 -4.16 15.14 -16.19
CA GLU A 410 -3.34 15.80 -15.16
C GLU A 410 -2.96 14.87 -14.01
N THR A 411 -1.65 14.72 -13.80
CA THR A 411 -1.10 14.11 -12.58
C THR A 411 -1.48 14.92 -11.34
N PRO A 412 -1.56 14.32 -10.15
CA PRO A 412 -1.76 15.06 -8.90
C PRO A 412 -0.53 15.92 -8.54
N VAL A 413 -0.75 17.08 -7.91
CA VAL A 413 0.31 17.86 -7.25
C VAL A 413 0.31 17.47 -5.77
N TRP A 414 1.49 17.19 -5.23
CA TRP A 414 1.68 16.97 -3.80
C TRP A 414 2.38 18.18 -3.20
N TYR A 415 2.05 18.50 -1.95
CA TYR A 415 2.71 19.59 -1.24
C TYR A 415 2.83 19.31 0.25
N VAL A 416 3.85 19.89 0.87
CA VAL A 416 4.07 19.95 2.31
C VAL A 416 3.82 21.39 2.75
N MET A 417 2.96 21.59 3.74
CA MET A 417 2.75 22.91 4.32
C MET A 417 4.00 23.37 5.07
N ASP A 418 4.11 24.68 5.33
CA ASP A 418 5.12 25.21 6.24
C ASP A 418 5.06 24.59 7.65
N GLU A 419 5.98 25.03 8.51
CA GLU A 419 6.15 24.52 9.86
C GLU A 419 4.86 24.67 10.70
N LEU A 420 4.08 25.73 10.48
CA LEU A 420 2.83 25.97 11.19
C LEU A 420 1.74 25.00 10.72
N GLY A 421 1.54 24.88 9.41
CA GLY A 421 0.53 23.98 8.86
C GLY A 421 0.86 22.51 9.14
N SER A 422 2.13 22.14 9.06
CA SER A 422 2.58 20.76 9.29
C SER A 422 2.52 20.33 10.76
N ALA A 423 2.36 21.26 11.70
CA ALA A 423 2.15 20.98 13.13
C ALA A 423 0.67 20.72 13.50
N LEU A 424 -0.28 20.89 12.56
CA LEU A 424 -1.70 20.56 12.77
C LEU A 424 -1.92 19.05 12.76
N ARG A 425 -2.07 18.47 13.95
CA ARG A 425 -2.32 17.05 14.14
C ARG A 425 -3.78 16.66 13.91
N HIS A 426 -4.02 15.36 13.85
CA HIS A 426 -5.35 14.81 13.65
C HIS A 426 -6.20 14.84 14.93
N SER A 427 -7.49 15.14 14.77
CA SER A 427 -8.56 14.81 15.72
C SER A 427 -9.82 14.43 14.94
N ASP A 428 -10.59 13.47 15.45
CA ASP A 428 -11.96 13.18 14.97
C ASP A 428 -12.97 14.26 15.41
N GLU A 429 -12.60 15.08 16.40
CA GLU A 429 -13.34 16.26 16.84
C GLU A 429 -12.47 17.52 16.67
N PRO A 430 -12.14 17.91 15.42
CA PRO A 430 -11.20 18.98 15.16
C PRO A 430 -11.78 20.36 15.52
N ASN A 431 -10.92 21.24 16.01
CA ASN A 431 -11.24 22.64 16.30
C ASN A 431 -10.76 23.63 15.23
N PHE A 432 -10.00 23.16 14.24
CA PHE A 432 -9.60 23.91 13.05
C PHE A 432 -9.91 23.15 11.77
N ARG A 433 -10.04 23.91 10.68
CA ARG A 433 -10.11 23.38 9.31
C ARG A 433 -9.03 24.00 8.44
N VAL A 434 -8.49 23.19 7.54
CA VAL A 434 -7.51 23.60 6.54
C VAL A 434 -7.99 23.20 5.14
N ALA A 435 -7.75 24.05 4.15
CA ALA A 435 -8.05 23.76 2.76
C ALA A 435 -6.99 24.37 1.82
N PRO A 436 -6.63 23.71 0.72
CA PRO A 436 -5.83 24.34 -0.32
C PRO A 436 -6.62 25.47 -0.98
N PHE A 437 -5.95 26.57 -1.32
CA PHE A 437 -6.54 27.72 -1.98
C PHE A 437 -5.59 28.27 -3.05
N LEU A 438 -6.09 28.40 -4.28
CA LEU A 438 -5.32 28.90 -5.41
C LEU A 438 -5.66 30.38 -5.65
N PHE A 439 -4.75 31.27 -5.28
CA PHE A 439 -4.95 32.72 -5.45
C PHE A 439 -4.44 33.17 -6.83
N MET A 440 -5.29 33.83 -7.61
CA MET A 440 -5.00 34.36 -8.95
C MET A 440 -4.98 35.90 -8.91
N PRO A 441 -3.85 36.53 -8.54
CA PRO A 441 -3.75 37.98 -8.39
C PRO A 441 -4.04 38.77 -9.66
N GLU A 442 -3.87 38.19 -10.85
CA GLU A 442 -4.20 38.82 -12.14
C GLU A 442 -5.47 38.24 -12.78
N GLY A 443 -6.26 37.49 -12.00
CA GLY A 443 -7.51 36.89 -12.46
C GLY A 443 -7.35 35.72 -13.44
N ASN A 444 -6.14 35.18 -13.57
CA ASN A 444 -5.83 34.09 -14.49
C ASN A 444 -4.88 33.05 -13.87
N LEU A 445 -4.90 31.84 -14.42
CA LEU A 445 -4.12 30.70 -13.92
C LEU A 445 -2.60 30.92 -14.02
N ALA A 446 -2.12 31.71 -14.99
CA ALA A 446 -0.69 31.97 -15.14
C ALA A 446 -0.12 32.81 -13.99
N SER A 447 -0.95 33.60 -13.32
CA SER A 447 -0.59 34.37 -12.12
C SER A 447 -0.75 33.57 -10.82
N ALA A 448 -1.24 32.34 -10.88
CA ALA A 448 -1.72 31.63 -9.71
C ALA A 448 -0.62 31.26 -8.70
N VAL A 449 -0.91 31.48 -7.43
CA VAL A 449 -0.07 31.09 -6.28
C VAL A 449 -0.90 30.19 -5.37
N SER A 450 -0.31 29.08 -4.93
CA SER A 450 -0.99 28.09 -4.08
C SER A 450 -0.69 28.35 -2.62
N PHE A 451 -1.73 28.38 -1.79
CA PHE A 451 -1.65 28.46 -0.34
C PHE A 451 -2.50 27.38 0.30
N SER A 452 -2.33 27.18 1.59
CA SER A 452 -3.36 26.58 2.44
C SER A 452 -3.98 27.69 3.30
N ILE A 453 -5.30 27.64 3.48
CA ILE A 453 -6.03 28.53 4.39
C ILE A 453 -6.47 27.75 5.61
N LEU A 454 -6.31 28.33 6.80
CA LEU A 454 -6.58 27.72 8.11
C LEU A 454 -7.53 28.61 8.92
N TRP A 455 -8.57 28.05 9.52
CA TRP A 455 -9.52 28.82 10.34
C TRP A 455 -10.14 27.97 11.47
N PRO A 456 -10.55 28.60 12.59
CA PRO A 456 -11.17 27.90 13.72
C PRO A 456 -12.61 27.51 13.41
N THR A 457 -12.97 26.26 13.66
CA THR A 457 -14.34 25.74 13.53
C THR A 457 -15.04 25.58 14.88
N GLN A 458 -14.30 25.74 15.97
CA GLN A 458 -14.79 25.73 17.34
C GLN A 458 -14.17 26.89 18.12
N ASN A 459 -14.73 27.19 19.30
CA ASN A 459 -14.10 28.13 20.23
C ASN A 459 -12.86 27.46 20.84
N VAL A 460 -11.71 28.10 20.73
CA VAL A 460 -10.41 27.59 21.20
C VAL A 460 -9.83 28.56 22.23
N ARG A 461 -9.22 28.04 23.29
CA ARG A 461 -8.61 28.83 24.37
C ARG A 461 -7.10 28.70 24.37
N LYS A 462 -6.43 29.66 25.00
CA LYS A 462 -4.99 29.62 25.18
C LYS A 462 -4.54 28.28 25.78
N GLY A 463 -3.55 27.64 25.15
CA GLY A 463 -3.00 26.36 25.56
C GLY A 463 -3.69 25.14 24.96
N ASP A 464 -4.84 25.33 24.30
CA ASP A 464 -5.49 24.23 23.58
C ASP A 464 -4.68 23.88 22.32
N GLU A 465 -4.61 22.59 22.03
CA GLU A 465 -4.03 22.10 20.78
C GLU A 465 -4.97 22.39 19.60
N CYS A 466 -4.40 22.91 18.51
CA CYS A 466 -5.09 23.13 17.26
C CYS A 466 -4.99 21.87 16.40
N THR A 467 -6.13 21.28 16.06
CA THR A 467 -6.23 19.99 15.37
C THR A 467 -7.16 20.06 14.17
N ARG A 468 -6.95 19.15 13.21
CA ARG A 468 -7.75 19.01 11.98
C ARG A 468 -8.19 17.57 11.77
N ASP A 469 -9.22 17.35 10.97
CA ASP A 469 -9.54 16.00 10.48
C ASP A 469 -8.71 15.70 9.22
N TYR A 470 -7.81 14.71 9.27
CA TYR A 470 -7.01 14.27 8.11
C TYR A 470 -7.87 13.60 7.03
N LEU A 471 -9.03 13.09 7.41
CA LEU A 471 -9.96 12.34 6.59
C LEU A 471 -11.33 13.05 6.53
N LEU A 472 -11.33 14.39 6.49
CA LEU A 472 -12.55 15.19 6.46
C LEU A 472 -13.50 14.70 5.35
N GLY A 473 -14.73 14.35 5.72
CA GLY A 473 -15.76 13.85 4.79
C GLY A 473 -15.60 12.39 4.34
N ILE A 474 -14.68 11.64 4.96
CA ILE A 474 -14.47 10.22 4.72
C ILE A 474 -14.99 9.44 5.93
N GLY A 475 -16.11 8.74 5.75
CA GLY A 475 -16.69 7.81 6.72
C GLY A 475 -16.25 6.36 6.51
N GLU A 476 -16.81 5.46 7.31
CA GLU A 476 -16.54 4.01 7.19
C GLU A 476 -17.05 3.39 5.88
N ASP A 477 -18.03 4.01 5.22
CA ASP A 477 -18.44 3.66 3.85
C ASP A 477 -17.28 3.76 2.85
N LYS A 478 -16.27 4.58 3.16
CA LYS A 478 -15.03 4.76 2.41
C LYS A 478 -13.80 4.22 3.16
N GLN A 479 -14.02 3.32 4.12
CA GLN A 479 -12.99 2.62 4.90
C GLN A 479 -12.11 3.57 5.76
N ARG A 480 -12.71 4.55 6.46
CA ARG A 480 -12.00 5.53 7.32
C ARG A 480 -10.99 4.86 8.27
N SER A 481 -11.41 3.87 9.05
CA SER A 481 -10.54 3.15 9.99
C SER A 481 -9.32 2.52 9.32
N ALA A 482 -9.47 1.97 8.11
CA ALA A 482 -8.36 1.42 7.35
C ALA A 482 -7.42 2.52 6.85
N ARG A 483 -7.96 3.67 6.44
CA ARG A 483 -7.17 4.84 5.98
C ARG A 483 -6.39 5.52 7.10
N LEU A 484 -6.90 5.50 8.34
CA LEU A 484 -6.16 6.02 9.51
C LEU A 484 -4.82 5.29 9.73
N THR A 485 -4.69 4.05 9.23
CA THR A 485 -3.42 3.30 9.24
C THR A 485 -2.26 4.05 8.59
N ALA A 486 -2.48 5.06 7.74
CA ALA A 486 -1.41 5.88 7.19
C ALA A 486 -0.68 6.73 8.25
N TRP A 487 -1.37 7.13 9.32
CA TRP A 487 -0.83 7.98 10.38
C TRP A 487 -0.76 7.32 11.73
N PHE A 488 -1.47 6.21 11.92
CA PHE A 488 -1.64 5.59 13.23
C PHE A 488 -1.33 4.09 13.19
N HIS A 489 -0.84 3.59 14.31
CA HIS A 489 -0.80 2.16 14.57
C HIS A 489 -2.22 1.66 14.80
N THR A 490 -2.72 0.88 13.86
CA THR A 490 -4.05 0.28 13.88
C THR A 490 -3.94 -1.22 14.17
N PRO A 491 -4.99 -1.87 14.71
CA PRO A 491 -4.92 -3.29 15.09
C PRO A 491 -4.64 -4.22 13.90
N GLU A 492 -3.40 -4.68 13.73
CA GLU A 492 -2.98 -5.50 12.58
C GLU A 492 -3.81 -6.79 12.45
N ASN A 493 -4.14 -7.42 13.59
CA ASN A 493 -4.92 -8.66 13.65
C ASN A 493 -6.30 -8.54 13.00
N TYR A 494 -6.93 -7.35 13.04
CA TYR A 494 -8.20 -7.12 12.36
C TYR A 494 -8.03 -7.26 10.83
N PHE A 495 -7.02 -6.60 10.28
CA PHE A 495 -6.74 -6.62 8.85
C PHE A 495 -6.26 -7.99 8.38
N ILE A 496 -5.42 -8.65 9.16
CA ILE A 496 -4.95 -10.02 8.90
C ILE A 496 -6.16 -10.98 8.76
N ARG A 497 -7.12 -10.94 9.69
CA ARG A 497 -8.35 -11.76 9.60
C ARG A 497 -9.18 -11.41 8.37
N ALA A 498 -9.28 -10.13 8.00
CA ALA A 498 -9.97 -9.70 6.79
C ALA A 498 -9.33 -10.28 5.52
N TYR A 499 -7.99 -10.26 5.46
CA TYR A 499 -7.21 -10.88 4.38
C TYR A 499 -7.39 -12.39 4.35
N GLU A 500 -7.24 -13.09 5.47
CA GLU A 500 -7.37 -14.56 5.52
C GLU A 500 -8.73 -15.02 5.02
N LYS A 501 -9.81 -14.34 5.44
CA LYS A 501 -11.17 -14.60 4.95
C LYS A 501 -11.28 -14.38 3.43
N HIS A 502 -10.68 -13.31 2.91
CA HIS A 502 -10.67 -13.02 1.48
C HIS A 502 -9.88 -14.07 0.70
N ARG A 503 -8.69 -14.44 1.18
CA ARG A 503 -7.84 -15.48 0.59
C ARG A 503 -8.54 -16.84 0.58
N GLN A 504 -9.19 -17.24 1.67
CA GLN A 504 -9.98 -18.47 1.72
C GLN A 504 -11.12 -18.47 0.68
N LYS A 505 -11.83 -17.34 0.54
CA LYS A 505 -12.85 -17.18 -0.50
C LYS A 505 -12.26 -17.40 -1.89
N LEU A 506 -11.15 -16.74 -2.22
CA LEU A 506 -10.49 -16.90 -3.51
C LEU A 506 -10.03 -18.34 -3.77
N LEU A 507 -9.46 -19.01 -2.77
CA LEU A 507 -9.01 -20.41 -2.90
C LEU A 507 -10.16 -21.41 -3.09
N SER A 508 -11.36 -21.08 -2.58
CA SER A 508 -12.56 -21.91 -2.77
C SER A 508 -13.27 -21.67 -4.11
N THR A 509 -12.91 -20.61 -4.84
CA THR A 509 -13.57 -20.23 -6.09
C THR A 509 -13.01 -21.01 -7.26
N SER A 510 -13.89 -21.71 -7.98
CA SER A 510 -13.61 -22.25 -9.31
C SER A 510 -14.93 -22.35 -10.07
N LEU A 511 -15.17 -21.44 -11.01
CA LEU A 511 -16.26 -21.61 -11.96
C LEU A 511 -15.84 -22.64 -13.02
N MET A 512 -16.60 -23.72 -13.14
CA MET A 512 -16.41 -24.67 -14.23
C MET A 512 -16.79 -23.97 -15.54
N PRO A 513 -15.94 -24.00 -16.58
CA PRO A 513 -16.34 -23.54 -17.89
C PRO A 513 -17.52 -24.39 -18.39
N PRO A 514 -18.59 -23.78 -18.95
CA PRO A 514 -19.69 -24.53 -19.52
C PRO A 514 -19.18 -25.48 -20.61
N THR A 515 -19.72 -26.69 -20.68
CA THR A 515 -19.56 -27.57 -21.86
C THR A 515 -20.34 -26.97 -23.02
N PHE A 516 -19.66 -26.29 -23.94
CA PHE A 516 -20.28 -25.68 -25.11
C PHE A 516 -20.41 -26.67 -26.27
N GLN A 517 -21.58 -26.69 -26.91
CA GLN A 517 -21.75 -27.28 -28.24
C GLN A 517 -21.28 -26.25 -29.28
N TYR A 518 -20.34 -26.65 -30.14
CA TYR A 518 -19.75 -25.77 -31.15
C TYR A 518 -20.67 -25.65 -32.36
N SER A 519 -21.33 -24.50 -32.51
CA SER A 519 -21.77 -24.00 -33.81
C SER A 519 -20.94 -22.76 -34.11
N GLY A 520 -19.95 -22.90 -35.00
CA GLY A 520 -19.06 -21.80 -35.33
C GLY A 520 -19.79 -20.66 -36.04
N THR A 521 -19.33 -19.43 -35.80
CA THR A 521 -19.71 -18.24 -36.57
C THR A 521 -19.52 -18.46 -38.07
N GLN A 522 -20.39 -17.86 -38.89
CA GLN A 522 -20.31 -17.94 -40.36
C GLN A 522 -19.68 -16.68 -40.97
N SER A 523 -19.10 -16.83 -42.17
CA SER A 523 -18.59 -15.73 -42.98
C SER A 523 -19.74 -14.78 -43.34
N ILE A 524 -19.47 -13.48 -43.25
CA ILE A 524 -20.45 -12.45 -43.60
C ILE A 524 -20.19 -12.05 -45.05
N HIS A 525 -21.21 -12.21 -45.89
CA HIS A 525 -21.18 -11.74 -47.27
C HIS A 525 -22.47 -10.98 -47.57
N ARG A 526 -22.39 -9.89 -48.33
CA ARG A 526 -23.60 -9.20 -48.82
C ARG A 526 -24.26 -10.02 -49.92
N HIS A 527 -25.59 -10.03 -49.92
CA HIS A 527 -26.36 -10.58 -51.04
C HIS A 527 -26.03 -9.81 -52.33
N GLY A 528 -25.49 -10.53 -53.33
CA GLY A 528 -25.13 -9.96 -54.63
C GLY A 528 -23.65 -9.60 -54.83
N GLY A 529 -22.74 -10.00 -53.91
CA GLY A 529 -21.30 -9.91 -54.12
C GLY A 529 -20.71 -8.50 -54.03
N ARG A 530 -21.39 -7.58 -53.32
CA ARG A 530 -20.86 -6.24 -53.02
C ARG A 530 -19.94 -6.29 -51.79
N PRO A 531 -18.90 -5.45 -51.73
CA PRO A 531 -18.06 -5.35 -50.54
C PRO A 531 -18.86 -4.88 -49.33
N LEU A 532 -18.44 -5.30 -48.15
CA LEU A 532 -18.94 -4.83 -46.86
C LEU A 532 -18.45 -3.39 -46.64
N LEU A 533 -19.39 -2.50 -46.33
CA LEU A 533 -19.10 -1.10 -46.07
C LEU A 533 -18.57 -0.95 -44.63
N VAL A 534 -17.43 -0.30 -44.47
CA VAL A 534 -16.76 -0.10 -43.18
C VAL A 534 -16.69 1.39 -42.88
N TYR A 535 -17.27 1.81 -41.76
CA TYR A 535 -17.03 3.14 -41.20
C TYR A 535 -15.93 3.07 -40.16
N THR A 536 -14.98 4.01 -40.20
CA THR A 536 -13.91 4.09 -39.20
C THR A 536 -13.47 5.53 -38.95
N ASP A 537 -13.09 5.82 -37.71
CA ASP A 537 -12.39 7.04 -37.29
C ASP A 537 -10.88 6.80 -37.08
N ILE A 538 -10.38 5.60 -37.39
CA ILE A 538 -9.00 5.18 -37.15
C ILE A 538 -8.22 5.32 -38.46
N PRO A 539 -7.24 6.25 -38.56
CA PRO A 539 -6.53 6.51 -39.82
C PRO A 539 -5.84 5.29 -40.42
N HIS A 540 -5.27 4.42 -39.58
CA HIS A 540 -4.60 3.21 -40.03
C HIS A 540 -5.57 2.18 -40.63
N VAL A 541 -6.84 2.15 -40.19
CA VAL A 541 -7.85 1.26 -40.78
C VAL A 541 -8.24 1.79 -42.16
N GLU A 542 -8.47 3.11 -42.26
CA GLU A 542 -8.77 3.77 -43.53
C GLU A 542 -7.64 3.59 -44.57
N GLU A 543 -6.38 3.70 -44.14
CA GLU A 543 -5.20 3.59 -45.02
C GLU A 543 -4.90 2.14 -45.44
N TYR A 544 -5.02 1.17 -44.52
CA TYR A 544 -4.50 -0.20 -44.74
C TYR A 544 -5.59 -1.27 -44.95
N LEU A 545 -6.88 -0.97 -44.80
CA LEU A 545 -7.96 -1.90 -45.14
C LEU A 545 -8.27 -1.84 -46.65
N THR A 546 -7.44 -2.52 -47.43
CA THR A 546 -7.47 -2.50 -48.91
C THR A 546 -8.03 -3.77 -49.54
N HIS A 547 -8.48 -4.74 -48.75
CA HIS A 547 -8.97 -6.02 -49.24
C HIS A 547 -10.30 -5.86 -50.03
N PRO A 548 -10.49 -6.53 -51.19
CA PRO A 548 -11.62 -6.28 -52.10
C PRO A 548 -13.03 -6.53 -51.54
N GLU A 549 -13.14 -7.33 -50.48
CA GLU A 549 -14.41 -7.62 -49.79
C GLU A 549 -14.84 -6.49 -48.84
N PHE A 550 -14.02 -5.45 -48.65
CA PHE A 550 -14.32 -4.31 -47.79
C PHE A 550 -14.18 -2.99 -48.56
N ALA A 551 -15.01 -2.01 -48.23
CA ALA A 551 -14.92 -0.66 -48.78
C ALA A 551 -15.21 0.38 -47.69
N ILE A 552 -14.39 1.42 -47.59
CA ILE A 552 -14.57 2.49 -46.61
C ILE A 552 -15.77 3.37 -46.98
N THR A 553 -16.57 3.76 -45.99
CA THR A 553 -17.65 4.74 -46.10
C THR A 553 -17.52 5.83 -45.04
N ASN A 554 -17.94 7.06 -45.39
CA ASN A 554 -17.97 8.20 -44.48
C ASN A 554 -19.32 8.33 -43.74
N GLU A 555 -20.32 7.54 -44.10
CA GLU A 555 -21.67 7.60 -43.53
C GLU A 555 -21.90 6.40 -42.59
N PRO A 556 -21.90 6.58 -41.24
CA PRO A 556 -22.07 5.48 -40.28
C PRO A 556 -23.34 4.66 -40.50
N LYS A 557 -24.47 5.31 -40.82
CA LYS A 557 -25.77 4.68 -41.07
C LYS A 557 -25.80 3.71 -42.26
N GLU A 558 -24.86 3.83 -43.20
CA GLU A 558 -24.79 3.01 -44.42
C GLU A 558 -23.81 1.84 -44.30
N ALA A 559 -22.96 1.86 -43.27
CA ALA A 559 -21.94 0.85 -43.04
C ALA A 559 -22.56 -0.51 -42.69
N ASP A 560 -21.88 -1.60 -43.01
CA ASP A 560 -22.17 -2.93 -42.45
C ASP A 560 -21.37 -3.15 -41.15
N ILE A 561 -20.21 -2.49 -41.04
CA ILE A 561 -19.27 -2.59 -39.91
C ILE A 561 -18.91 -1.18 -39.42
N ILE A 562 -19.13 -0.92 -38.14
CA ILE A 562 -18.66 0.26 -37.40
C ILE A 562 -17.38 -0.13 -36.66
N TRP A 563 -16.24 0.38 -37.11
CA TRP A 563 -14.94 0.12 -36.50
C TRP A 563 -14.35 1.43 -35.97
N THR A 564 -14.61 1.74 -34.70
CA THR A 564 -14.29 3.05 -34.12
C THR A 564 -13.48 2.97 -32.83
N SER A 565 -12.68 4.00 -32.55
CA SER A 565 -12.01 4.21 -31.27
C SER A 565 -12.92 4.82 -30.19
N VAL A 566 -14.06 5.41 -30.59
CA VAL A 566 -15.04 6.06 -29.71
C VAL A 566 -16.08 5.06 -29.21
N GLN A 567 -16.54 5.23 -27.98
CA GLN A 567 -17.59 4.39 -27.41
C GLN A 567 -18.91 4.55 -28.17
N VAL A 568 -19.50 3.43 -28.63
CA VAL A 568 -20.80 3.43 -29.33
C VAL A 568 -21.93 3.25 -28.31
N ASP A 569 -22.34 4.35 -27.69
CA ASP A 569 -23.49 4.38 -26.78
C ASP A 569 -24.81 4.73 -27.50
N GLU A 570 -25.92 4.73 -26.75
CA GLU A 570 -27.25 5.02 -27.29
C GLU A 570 -27.38 6.44 -27.84
N ASP A 571 -26.60 7.40 -27.36
CA ASP A 571 -26.67 8.78 -27.84
C ASP A 571 -25.86 8.94 -29.13
N MET A 572 -24.70 8.29 -29.26
CA MET A 572 -23.96 8.17 -30.51
C MET A 572 -24.80 7.47 -31.57
N LYS A 573 -25.49 6.38 -31.23
CA LYS A 573 -26.40 5.68 -32.16
C LYS A 573 -27.49 6.60 -32.69
N LYS A 574 -28.19 7.34 -31.81
CA LYS A 574 -29.23 8.30 -32.22
C LYS A 574 -28.68 9.42 -33.11
N ALA A 575 -27.49 9.95 -32.77
CA ALA A 575 -26.90 11.07 -33.49
C ALA A 575 -26.41 10.69 -34.90
N THR A 576 -25.91 9.47 -35.06
CA THR A 576 -25.27 8.99 -36.31
C THR A 576 -26.19 8.11 -37.17
N GLY A 577 -27.29 7.62 -36.60
CA GLY A 577 -28.20 6.67 -37.25
C GLY A 577 -27.70 5.23 -37.26
N ILE A 578 -26.74 4.89 -36.39
CA ILE A 578 -26.27 3.50 -36.22
C ILE A 578 -27.41 2.64 -35.65
N THR A 579 -27.55 1.42 -36.16
CA THR A 579 -28.59 0.47 -35.77
C THR A 579 -28.02 -0.82 -35.19
N ASP A 580 -28.84 -1.58 -34.46
CA ASP A 580 -28.41 -2.85 -33.84
C ASP A 580 -28.19 -4.00 -34.86
N GLN A 581 -28.47 -3.77 -36.16
CA GLN A 581 -28.21 -4.74 -37.22
C GLN A 581 -26.77 -4.65 -37.77
N GLN A 582 -26.05 -3.57 -37.48
CA GLN A 582 -24.68 -3.37 -37.94
C GLN A 582 -23.69 -4.07 -37.00
N TYR A 583 -22.56 -4.51 -37.54
CA TYR A 583 -21.48 -5.05 -36.71
C TYR A 583 -20.72 -3.90 -36.06
N ILE A 584 -20.35 -4.06 -34.79
CA ILE A 584 -19.56 -3.08 -34.03
C ILE A 584 -18.30 -3.72 -33.45
N ASN A 585 -17.22 -2.95 -33.34
CA ASN A 585 -15.96 -3.43 -32.80
C ASN A 585 -15.88 -3.49 -31.27
N GLN A 586 -17.01 -3.40 -30.57
CA GLN A 586 -17.14 -3.35 -29.11
C GLN A 586 -18.10 -4.41 -28.62
N TYR A 587 -17.80 -5.04 -27.49
CA TYR A 587 -18.76 -5.89 -26.78
C TYR A 587 -19.51 -5.10 -25.69
N PRO A 588 -20.79 -5.40 -25.43
CA PRO A 588 -21.45 -4.88 -24.22
C PRO A 588 -20.69 -5.37 -22.98
N PHE A 589 -20.71 -4.61 -21.88
CA PHE A 589 -19.98 -4.94 -20.64
C PHE A 589 -18.44 -5.16 -20.80
N GLU A 590 -17.82 -4.69 -21.89
CA GLU A 590 -16.37 -4.84 -22.17
C GLU A 590 -15.46 -4.25 -21.08
N ALA A 591 -15.98 -3.29 -20.31
CA ALA A 591 -15.41 -2.79 -19.06
C ALA A 591 -14.84 -3.89 -18.16
N CYS A 592 -15.45 -5.09 -18.15
CA CYS A 592 -15.00 -6.25 -17.36
C CYS A 592 -13.61 -6.77 -17.75
N LEU A 593 -13.14 -6.50 -18.96
CA LEU A 593 -11.81 -6.86 -19.44
C LEU A 593 -10.84 -5.68 -19.40
N VAL A 594 -11.30 -4.48 -19.76
CA VAL A 594 -10.40 -3.37 -20.08
C VAL A 594 -10.17 -2.38 -18.95
N MET A 595 -11.04 -2.37 -17.94
CA MET A 595 -10.81 -1.61 -16.71
C MET A 595 -10.09 -2.49 -15.69
N LYS A 596 -8.95 -2.02 -15.17
CA LYS A 596 -8.02 -2.84 -14.37
C LYS A 596 -8.66 -3.50 -13.13
N HIS A 597 -9.54 -2.77 -12.45
CA HIS A 597 -10.25 -3.27 -11.27
C HIS A 597 -11.29 -4.35 -11.62
N HIS A 598 -12.08 -4.14 -12.68
CA HIS A 598 -13.04 -5.15 -13.13
C HIS A 598 -12.36 -6.35 -13.79
N LEU A 599 -11.22 -6.18 -14.46
CA LEU A 599 -10.42 -7.29 -14.97
C LEU A 599 -10.00 -8.22 -13.83
N ALA A 600 -9.42 -7.65 -12.78
CA ALA A 600 -9.03 -8.41 -11.58
C ALA A 600 -10.24 -9.09 -10.93
N GLU A 601 -11.35 -8.37 -10.75
CA GLU A 601 -12.59 -8.90 -10.18
C GLU A 601 -13.18 -10.05 -11.02
N THR A 602 -13.21 -9.89 -12.35
CA THR A 602 -13.72 -10.89 -13.31
C THR A 602 -12.91 -12.18 -13.23
N ILE A 603 -11.57 -12.06 -13.24
CA ILE A 603 -10.66 -13.20 -13.11
C ILE A 603 -10.82 -13.85 -11.73
N GLN A 604 -10.87 -13.06 -10.66
CA GLN A 604 -10.99 -13.60 -9.30
C GLN A 604 -12.33 -14.29 -9.07
N LYS A 605 -13.41 -13.77 -9.66
CA LYS A 605 -14.75 -14.39 -9.63
C LYS A 605 -14.79 -15.72 -10.37
N ALA A 606 -14.05 -15.86 -11.46
CA ALA A 606 -14.02 -17.10 -12.26
C ALA A 606 -13.00 -18.14 -11.76
N HIS A 607 -11.78 -17.70 -11.49
CA HIS A 607 -10.60 -18.56 -11.26
C HIS A 607 -9.99 -18.42 -9.87
N GLY A 608 -10.56 -17.59 -8.99
CA GLY A 608 -10.02 -17.40 -7.64
C GLY A 608 -8.70 -16.62 -7.64
N SER A 609 -7.59 -17.31 -7.36
CA SER A 609 -6.24 -16.70 -7.34
C SER A 609 -5.28 -17.46 -8.27
N PRO A 610 -5.44 -17.33 -9.60
CA PRO A 610 -4.57 -18.02 -10.54
C PRO A 610 -3.14 -17.45 -10.49
N GLN A 611 -2.12 -18.30 -10.57
CA GLN A 611 -0.70 -17.91 -10.47
C GLN A 611 -0.23 -16.89 -11.52
N TRP A 612 -0.95 -16.77 -12.64
CA TRP A 612 -0.66 -15.84 -13.72
C TRP A 612 -1.26 -14.43 -13.51
N LEU A 613 -2.08 -14.24 -12.47
CA LEU A 613 -2.52 -12.92 -12.02
C LEU A 613 -1.85 -12.60 -10.68
N GLN A 614 -1.11 -11.50 -10.61
CA GLN A 614 -0.52 -11.04 -9.35
C GLN A 614 -1.63 -10.67 -8.34
N PRO A 615 -1.43 -10.91 -7.03
CA PRO A 615 -2.36 -10.43 -5.99
C PRO A 615 -2.77 -8.99 -6.26
N THR A 616 -4.07 -8.74 -6.40
CA THR A 616 -4.62 -7.46 -6.84
C THR A 616 -5.82 -7.09 -5.98
N TYR A 617 -5.79 -5.87 -5.44
CA TYR A 617 -6.80 -5.31 -4.57
C TYR A 617 -7.35 -4.02 -5.16
N ASN A 618 -8.67 -3.92 -5.30
CA ASN A 618 -9.32 -2.63 -5.55
C ASN A 618 -9.35 -1.83 -4.24
N LEU A 619 -8.61 -0.72 -4.15
CA LEU A 619 -8.44 -0.02 -2.88
C LEU A 619 -9.75 0.57 -2.33
N GLU A 620 -10.72 0.89 -3.19
CA GLU A 620 -12.02 1.41 -2.76
C GLU A 620 -12.85 0.37 -1.99
N THR A 621 -12.60 -0.93 -2.17
CA THR A 621 -13.38 -2.01 -1.55
C THR A 621 -12.55 -3.03 -0.77
N HIS A 622 -11.24 -3.07 -0.98
CA HIS A 622 -10.34 -4.09 -0.45
C HIS A 622 -9.13 -3.55 0.31
N LEU A 623 -9.19 -2.32 0.84
CA LEU A 623 -8.06 -1.71 1.57
C LEU A 623 -7.71 -2.54 2.82
N SER A 624 -8.71 -3.00 3.55
CA SER A 624 -8.50 -3.81 4.76
C SER A 624 -7.79 -5.13 4.46
N GLN A 625 -8.13 -5.79 3.35
CA GLN A 625 -7.51 -7.03 2.91
C GLN A 625 -6.07 -6.81 2.46
N LEU A 626 -5.80 -5.71 1.77
CA LEU A 626 -4.43 -5.34 1.40
C LEU A 626 -3.56 -5.07 2.62
N ILE A 627 -4.05 -4.32 3.62
CA ILE A 627 -3.31 -4.08 4.86
C ILE A 627 -2.99 -5.41 5.55
N GLY A 628 -3.93 -6.35 5.58
CA GLY A 628 -3.71 -7.68 6.17
C GLY A 628 -2.62 -8.49 5.45
N ASP A 629 -2.65 -8.51 4.11
CA ASP A 629 -1.62 -9.15 3.29
C ASP A 629 -0.25 -8.49 3.55
N TYR A 630 -0.21 -7.15 3.56
CA TYR A 630 0.99 -6.38 3.86
C TYR A 630 1.60 -6.74 5.23
N CYS A 631 0.76 -6.82 6.27
CA CYS A 631 1.21 -7.15 7.63
C CYS A 631 1.75 -8.58 7.72
N ILE A 632 1.06 -9.57 7.11
CA ILE A 632 1.56 -10.95 7.05
C ILE A 632 2.90 -11.01 6.34
N ARG A 633 3.02 -10.37 5.16
CA ARG A 633 4.26 -10.37 4.38
C ARG A 633 5.40 -9.71 5.16
N LYS A 634 5.14 -8.59 5.85
CA LYS A 634 6.12 -7.92 6.71
C LYS A 634 6.58 -8.84 7.84
N ARG A 635 5.63 -9.49 8.54
CA ARG A 635 5.90 -10.43 9.63
C ARG A 635 6.71 -11.65 9.17
N GLU A 636 6.45 -12.15 7.96
CA GLU A 636 7.14 -13.29 7.37
C GLU A 636 8.46 -12.93 6.66
N GLY A 637 8.86 -11.65 6.67
CA GLY A 637 10.07 -11.18 5.98
C GLY A 637 10.00 -11.30 4.46
N LEU A 638 8.79 -11.30 3.89
CA LEU A 638 8.55 -11.35 2.45
C LEU A 638 8.61 -9.94 1.83
N ASP A 639 8.93 -9.89 0.53
CA ASP A 639 8.92 -8.64 -0.23
C ASP A 639 7.53 -7.96 -0.17
N ASN A 640 7.53 -6.65 0.03
CA ASN A 640 6.31 -5.85 0.13
C ASN A 640 6.27 -4.75 -0.92
N LEU A 641 6.87 -4.96 -2.09
CA LEU A 641 6.82 -4.00 -3.18
C LEU A 641 5.51 -4.14 -3.96
N TRP A 642 4.77 -3.04 -4.05
CA TRP A 642 3.46 -2.95 -4.70
C TRP A 642 3.46 -1.92 -5.82
N ILE A 643 2.61 -2.12 -6.83
CA ILE A 643 2.34 -1.13 -7.88
C ILE A 643 0.89 -0.67 -7.82
N LEU A 644 0.69 0.63 -7.67
CA LEU A 644 -0.61 1.27 -7.70
C LEU A 644 -0.91 1.78 -9.10
N LYS A 645 -2.09 1.43 -9.63
CA LYS A 645 -2.54 1.80 -10.97
C LYS A 645 -3.94 2.41 -10.90
N PRO A 646 -4.21 3.56 -11.54
CA PRO A 646 -5.58 4.09 -11.64
C PRO A 646 -6.48 3.14 -12.41
N TRP A 647 -7.79 3.15 -12.15
CA TRP A 647 -8.74 2.21 -12.77
C TRP A 647 -8.76 2.23 -14.30
N ASN A 648 -8.83 3.43 -14.89
CA ASN A 648 -9.09 3.67 -16.31
C ASN A 648 -8.06 4.57 -17.00
N MET A 649 -7.01 5.02 -16.30
CA MET A 649 -5.92 5.77 -16.94
C MET A 649 -4.97 4.83 -17.69
N ALA A 650 -4.44 5.35 -18.80
CA ALA A 650 -3.46 4.68 -19.65
C ALA A 650 -2.08 5.36 -19.54
N ARG A 651 -1.11 4.86 -20.31
CA ARG A 651 0.24 5.47 -20.46
C ARG A 651 1.02 5.61 -19.16
N THR A 652 0.71 4.79 -18.15
CA THR A 652 1.39 4.80 -16.85
C THR A 652 1.19 6.12 -16.06
N ILE A 653 0.19 6.92 -16.43
CA ILE A 653 -0.13 8.14 -15.70
C ILE A 653 -0.56 7.75 -14.28
N ASP A 654 -0.05 8.49 -13.29
CA ASP A 654 -0.38 8.31 -11.87
C ASP A 654 -0.16 6.87 -11.35
N THR A 655 0.85 6.19 -11.90
CA THR A 655 1.28 4.85 -11.49
C THR A 655 2.52 4.93 -10.61
N THR A 656 2.49 4.31 -9.44
CA THR A 656 3.57 4.37 -8.45
C THR A 656 3.96 2.98 -7.98
N VAL A 657 5.26 2.73 -7.80
CA VAL A 657 5.79 1.51 -7.18
C VAL A 657 6.35 1.87 -5.81
N THR A 658 5.89 1.21 -4.75
CA THR A 658 6.30 1.51 -3.38
C THR A 658 6.07 0.33 -2.43
N ASP A 659 6.88 0.22 -1.40
CA ASP A 659 6.74 -0.71 -0.27
C ASP A 659 6.25 -0.01 1.01
N ASN A 660 6.01 1.31 0.95
CA ASN A 660 5.59 2.14 2.08
C ASN A 660 4.06 2.11 2.24
N LEU A 661 3.56 1.53 3.33
CA LEU A 661 2.11 1.39 3.57
C LEU A 661 1.37 2.75 3.67
N PRO A 662 1.86 3.75 4.43
CA PRO A 662 1.30 5.10 4.37
C PRO A 662 1.20 5.66 2.95
N ALA A 663 2.23 5.47 2.11
CA ALA A 663 2.19 5.88 0.71
C ALA A 663 1.05 5.21 -0.07
N ILE A 664 0.93 3.88 0.05
CA ILE A 664 -0.13 3.10 -0.61
C ILE A 664 -1.53 3.66 -0.26
N ILE A 665 -1.76 3.96 1.02
CA ILE A 665 -3.04 4.47 1.50
C ILE A 665 -3.29 5.90 1.01
N ARG A 666 -2.31 6.80 1.19
CA ARG A 666 -2.44 8.24 0.84
C ARG A 666 -2.62 8.43 -0.67
N LEU A 667 -2.01 7.59 -1.50
CA LEU A 667 -2.18 7.63 -2.97
C LEU A 667 -3.65 7.49 -3.42
N MET A 668 -4.54 6.94 -2.59
CA MET A 668 -5.98 6.89 -2.89
C MET A 668 -6.64 8.28 -2.97
N GLU A 669 -6.07 9.31 -2.37
CA GLU A 669 -6.60 10.69 -2.45
C GLU A 669 -6.49 11.29 -3.84
N THR A 670 -5.62 10.71 -4.66
CA THR A 670 -5.45 11.11 -6.06
C THR A 670 -6.38 10.29 -6.97
N GLY A 671 -7.50 9.80 -6.45
CA GLY A 671 -8.51 9.05 -7.19
C GLY A 671 -8.36 7.52 -7.08
N PRO A 672 -9.36 6.80 -7.60
CA PRO A 672 -9.51 5.36 -7.36
C PRO A 672 -8.43 4.54 -8.05
N LYS A 673 -7.88 3.56 -7.33
CA LYS A 673 -6.72 2.76 -7.73
C LYS A 673 -6.89 1.29 -7.40
N ILE A 674 -6.25 0.44 -8.19
CA ILE A 674 -5.87 -0.90 -7.75
C ILE A 674 -4.47 -0.85 -7.14
N CYS A 675 -4.22 -1.70 -6.16
CA CYS A 675 -2.89 -2.05 -5.69
C CYS A 675 -2.62 -3.50 -6.05
N GLN A 676 -1.56 -3.74 -6.82
CA GLN A 676 -1.19 -5.05 -7.31
C GLN A 676 0.23 -5.37 -6.86
N LYS A 677 0.49 -6.62 -6.48
CA LYS A 677 1.84 -7.05 -6.12
C LYS A 677 2.78 -6.79 -7.29
N TYR A 678 3.85 -6.05 -7.04
CA TYR A 678 4.85 -5.77 -8.07
C TYR A 678 5.59 -7.06 -8.42
N ILE A 679 6.05 -7.20 -9.67
CA ILE A 679 6.90 -8.30 -10.09
C ILE A 679 8.35 -7.87 -9.86
N GLU A 680 8.88 -8.19 -8.69
CA GLU A 680 10.24 -7.85 -8.22
C GLU A 680 11.33 -8.68 -8.90
N GLN A 681 10.98 -9.85 -9.41
CA GLN A 681 11.89 -10.74 -10.15
C GLN A 681 11.30 -11.04 -11.54
N PRO A 682 11.29 -10.07 -12.46
CA PRO A 682 10.90 -10.31 -13.84
C PRO A 682 12.00 -11.07 -14.57
N ALA A 683 11.65 -11.79 -15.65
CA ALA A 683 12.65 -12.15 -16.64
C ALA A 683 13.21 -10.87 -17.25
N LEU A 684 14.53 -10.84 -17.44
CA LEU A 684 15.22 -9.70 -18.04
C LEU A 684 15.66 -10.06 -19.46
N PHE A 685 15.84 -9.05 -20.29
CA PHE A 685 16.47 -9.18 -21.59
C PHE A 685 17.64 -8.22 -21.65
N GLN A 686 18.87 -8.75 -21.73
CA GLN A 686 20.11 -7.97 -21.63
C GLN A 686 20.14 -7.08 -20.36
N GLY A 687 19.64 -7.64 -19.26
CA GLY A 687 19.52 -6.96 -17.95
C GLY A 687 18.41 -5.90 -17.85
N LYS A 688 17.62 -5.69 -18.91
CA LYS A 688 16.51 -4.73 -18.92
C LYS A 688 15.16 -5.42 -18.77
N LYS A 689 14.21 -4.70 -18.17
CA LYS A 689 12.82 -5.15 -18.06
C LYS A 689 12.12 -5.08 -19.42
N PHE A 690 11.24 -6.04 -19.70
CA PHE A 690 10.43 -6.03 -20.92
C PHE A 690 9.01 -6.53 -20.67
N ASP A 691 8.12 -6.23 -21.60
CA ASP A 691 6.81 -6.86 -21.71
C ASP A 691 6.51 -7.22 -23.17
N LEU A 692 5.49 -8.04 -23.35
CA LEU A 692 5.00 -8.53 -24.63
C LEU A 692 3.55 -8.07 -24.84
N ARG A 693 3.31 -7.40 -25.96
CA ARG A 693 1.98 -7.07 -26.47
C ARG A 693 1.52 -8.17 -27.43
N TYR A 694 0.48 -8.89 -27.04
CA TYR A 694 -0.26 -9.82 -27.91
C TYR A 694 -1.52 -9.15 -28.46
N ILE A 695 -1.90 -9.51 -29.69
CA ILE A 695 -3.18 -9.08 -30.29
C ILE A 695 -4.13 -10.27 -30.31
N VAL A 696 -5.31 -10.09 -29.71
CA VAL A 696 -6.37 -11.09 -29.62
C VAL A 696 -7.58 -10.58 -30.38
N LEU A 697 -8.09 -11.39 -31.31
CA LEU A 697 -9.31 -11.15 -32.07
C LEU A 697 -10.43 -11.98 -31.47
N VAL A 698 -11.51 -11.33 -31.06
CA VAL A 698 -12.67 -11.96 -30.44
C VAL A 698 -13.84 -11.85 -31.39
N ARG A 699 -14.27 -13.00 -31.90
CA ARG A 699 -15.36 -13.09 -32.87
C ARG A 699 -16.70 -13.41 -32.21
N SER A 700 -16.65 -14.16 -31.10
CA SER A 700 -17.83 -14.44 -30.28
C SER A 700 -17.42 -14.71 -28.84
N MET A 701 -18.25 -14.27 -27.90
CA MET A 701 -18.18 -14.65 -26.48
C MET A 701 -19.04 -15.89 -26.14
N HIS A 702 -19.96 -16.30 -27.03
CA HIS A 702 -20.84 -17.45 -26.83
C HIS A 702 -21.26 -18.11 -28.17
N PRO A 703 -20.71 -19.28 -28.54
CA PRO A 703 -19.55 -19.93 -27.91
C PRO A 703 -18.30 -19.04 -28.01
N LEU A 704 -17.33 -19.21 -27.10
CA LEU A 704 -16.10 -18.42 -27.11
C LEU A 704 -15.26 -18.75 -28.35
N GLU A 705 -15.13 -17.80 -29.27
CA GLU A 705 -14.31 -17.88 -30.48
C GLU A 705 -13.29 -16.75 -30.48
N ILE A 706 -12.06 -17.10 -30.09
CA ILE A 706 -10.93 -16.18 -29.96
C ILE A 706 -9.72 -16.67 -30.76
N PHE A 707 -8.99 -15.71 -31.33
CA PHE A 707 -7.83 -15.95 -32.17
C PHE A 707 -6.68 -15.06 -31.69
N LEU A 708 -5.47 -15.61 -31.65
CA LEU A 708 -4.26 -14.90 -31.32
C LEU A 708 -3.50 -14.58 -32.60
N SER A 709 -2.98 -13.37 -32.75
CA SER A 709 -2.02 -13.07 -33.82
C SER A 709 -0.78 -13.96 -33.69
N ASP A 710 -0.27 -14.44 -34.82
CA ASP A 710 0.96 -15.26 -34.84
C ASP A 710 2.22 -14.41 -34.56
N CYS A 711 2.07 -13.08 -34.48
CA CYS A 711 3.10 -12.12 -34.08
C CYS A 711 2.77 -11.48 -32.72
N PHE A 712 3.82 -11.03 -32.03
CA PHE A 712 3.72 -10.22 -30.82
C PHE A 712 4.76 -9.10 -30.84
N TRP A 713 4.54 -8.04 -30.06
CA TRP A 713 5.41 -6.87 -30.03
C TRP A 713 6.13 -6.76 -28.69
N VAL A 714 7.45 -6.73 -28.75
CA VAL A 714 8.30 -6.56 -27.57
C VAL A 714 8.43 -5.07 -27.24
N ARG A 715 8.32 -4.74 -25.95
CA ARG A 715 8.55 -3.41 -25.40
C ARG A 715 9.59 -3.52 -24.28
N ILE A 716 10.72 -2.82 -24.44
CA ILE A 716 11.89 -2.96 -23.58
C ILE A 716 12.12 -1.62 -22.87
N ALA A 717 12.39 -1.68 -21.57
CA ALA A 717 12.83 -0.55 -20.76
C ALA A 717 14.17 0.02 -21.28
N ASN A 718 14.45 1.30 -21.03
CA ASN A 718 15.69 1.93 -21.51
C ASN A 718 16.86 1.63 -20.56
N ASN A 719 16.59 1.57 -19.26
CA ASN A 719 17.59 1.37 -18.22
C ASN A 719 17.74 -0.11 -17.82
N GLN A 720 18.85 -0.42 -17.17
CA GLN A 720 19.06 -1.70 -16.48
C GLN A 720 18.09 -1.82 -15.31
N TYR A 721 17.51 -3.00 -15.13
CA TYR A 721 16.56 -3.22 -14.05
C TYR A 721 17.27 -3.16 -12.68
N SER A 722 16.67 -2.45 -11.74
CA SER A 722 17.16 -2.30 -10.37
C SER A 722 15.98 -2.21 -9.42
N LEU A 723 16.17 -2.66 -8.18
CA LEU A 723 15.22 -2.46 -7.08
C LEU A 723 15.76 -1.48 -6.03
N ALA A 724 16.83 -0.75 -6.34
CA ALA A 724 17.30 0.33 -5.48
C ALA A 724 16.19 1.37 -5.30
N ARG A 725 16.02 1.93 -4.09
CA ARG A 725 14.93 2.88 -3.83
C ARG A 725 14.92 4.07 -4.79
N SER A 726 16.09 4.62 -5.10
CA SER A 726 16.21 5.72 -6.06
C SER A 726 15.68 5.35 -7.45
N SER A 727 15.85 4.09 -7.89
CA SER A 727 15.42 3.66 -9.22
C SER A 727 13.90 3.53 -9.32
N LEU A 728 13.17 3.35 -8.21
CA LEU A 728 11.70 3.25 -8.21
C LEU A 728 11.02 4.53 -8.73
N PHE A 729 11.71 5.67 -8.68
CA PHE A 729 11.26 6.95 -9.24
C PHE A 729 11.66 7.13 -10.72
N GLU A 730 12.52 6.25 -11.26
CA GLU A 730 12.99 6.31 -12.64
C GLU A 730 12.04 5.56 -13.57
N TYR A 731 11.28 6.34 -14.35
CA TYR A 731 10.32 5.80 -15.31
C TYR A 731 10.93 4.74 -16.25
N GLU A 732 12.11 5.05 -16.79
CA GLU A 732 12.80 4.26 -17.81
C GLU A 732 13.37 2.92 -17.30
N THR A 733 13.31 2.68 -15.99
CA THR A 733 13.77 1.45 -15.32
C THR A 733 12.62 0.46 -15.10
N HIS A 734 11.46 0.95 -14.68
CA HIS A 734 10.35 0.10 -14.24
C HIS A 734 9.20 -0.03 -15.24
N PHE A 735 9.16 0.84 -16.25
CA PHE A 735 8.16 0.86 -17.32
C PHE A 735 8.80 0.66 -18.70
N THR A 736 8.00 0.19 -19.65
CA THR A 736 8.43 -0.33 -20.95
C THR A 736 7.80 0.42 -22.12
N VAL A 737 6.82 1.30 -21.85
CA VAL A 737 6.09 2.06 -22.87
C VAL A 737 6.83 3.37 -23.18
N MET A 738 7.77 3.31 -24.13
CA MET A 738 8.61 4.47 -24.50
C MET A 738 8.01 5.39 -25.58
N ASN A 739 6.77 5.14 -26.02
CA ASN A 739 6.13 5.95 -27.07
C ASN A 739 5.83 7.40 -26.64
N TYR A 740 5.76 7.64 -25.32
CA TYR A 740 5.40 8.95 -24.76
C TYR A 740 6.55 9.63 -24.01
N ARG A 741 7.59 8.86 -23.64
CA ARG A 741 8.77 9.30 -22.89
C ARG A 741 9.96 8.43 -23.28
N GLY A 742 11.11 9.02 -23.57
CA GLY A 742 12.34 8.28 -23.86
C GLY A 742 12.51 7.88 -25.34
N THR A 743 13.41 6.92 -25.56
CA THR A 743 13.74 6.38 -26.90
C THR A 743 13.03 5.05 -27.15
N ILE A 744 12.38 4.90 -28.31
CA ILE A 744 11.69 3.65 -28.69
C ILE A 744 12.72 2.62 -29.16
N ASN A 745 12.86 1.52 -28.43
CA ASN A 745 13.63 0.35 -28.86
C ASN A 745 12.73 -0.60 -29.65
N HIS A 746 12.73 -0.47 -30.98
CA HIS A 746 12.06 -1.46 -31.84
C HIS A 746 12.94 -2.70 -31.96
N LYS A 747 12.37 -3.87 -31.63
CA LYS A 747 12.99 -5.17 -31.89
C LYS A 747 11.95 -6.11 -32.48
N ASN A 748 12.34 -6.82 -33.55
CA ASN A 748 11.50 -7.84 -34.17
C ASN A 748 11.36 -9.03 -33.19
N ALA A 749 10.19 -9.69 -33.22
CA ALA A 749 9.92 -10.83 -32.36
C ALA A 749 10.89 -11.99 -32.62
N SER A 750 11.27 -12.26 -33.88
CA SER A 750 12.19 -13.35 -34.23
C SER A 750 13.57 -13.16 -33.61
N GLU A 751 14.12 -11.95 -33.74
CA GLU A 751 15.39 -11.57 -33.14
C GLU A 751 15.35 -11.64 -31.62
N PHE A 752 14.29 -11.10 -31.02
CA PHE A 752 14.11 -11.15 -29.57
C PHE A 752 14.07 -12.60 -29.08
N VAL A 753 13.28 -13.46 -29.71
CA VAL A 753 13.17 -14.87 -29.32
C VAL A 753 14.51 -15.58 -29.42
N ARG A 754 15.21 -15.43 -30.55
CA ARG A 754 16.53 -16.05 -30.75
C ARG A 754 17.52 -15.61 -29.66
N GLU A 755 17.64 -14.31 -29.43
CA GLU A 755 18.56 -13.76 -28.43
C GLU A 755 18.14 -14.14 -27.00
N PHE A 756 16.84 -14.20 -26.70
CA PHE A 756 16.32 -14.58 -25.39
C PHE A 756 16.54 -16.07 -25.09
N GLU A 757 16.35 -16.95 -26.08
CA GLU A 757 16.65 -18.38 -25.95
C GLU A 757 18.16 -18.60 -25.75
N GLU A 758 19.01 -17.87 -26.47
CA GLU A 758 20.46 -17.87 -26.31
C GLU A 758 20.87 -17.37 -24.90
N GLU A 759 20.28 -16.28 -24.42
CA GLU A 759 20.58 -15.69 -23.10
C GLU A 759 20.16 -16.60 -21.94
N HIS A 760 18.95 -17.15 -21.99
CA HIS A 760 18.33 -17.86 -20.86
C HIS A 760 18.37 -19.39 -20.95
N GLN A 761 18.83 -19.94 -22.09
CA GLN A 761 18.87 -21.38 -22.35
C GLN A 761 17.48 -22.05 -22.21
N VAL A 762 16.47 -21.40 -22.79
CA VAL A 762 15.07 -21.85 -22.76
C VAL A 762 14.52 -22.10 -24.17
N LYS A 763 13.33 -22.71 -24.24
CA LYS A 763 12.55 -22.81 -25.47
C LYS A 763 11.35 -21.88 -25.41
N TRP A 764 11.29 -20.93 -26.33
CA TRP A 764 10.22 -19.95 -26.42
C TRP A 764 8.87 -20.59 -26.66
N LEU A 765 8.82 -21.69 -27.41
CA LEU A 765 7.57 -22.41 -27.69
C LEU A 765 6.86 -22.87 -26.40
N ASP A 766 7.62 -23.28 -25.38
CA ASP A 766 7.05 -23.70 -24.09
C ASP A 766 6.48 -22.49 -23.32
N ILE A 767 7.19 -21.36 -23.35
CA ILE A 767 6.74 -20.09 -22.76
C ILE A 767 5.46 -19.63 -23.46
N HIS A 768 5.47 -19.60 -24.79
CA HIS A 768 4.35 -19.16 -25.59
C HIS A 768 3.11 -20.06 -25.40
N THR A 769 3.28 -21.36 -25.24
CA THR A 769 2.17 -22.28 -24.92
C THR A 769 1.50 -21.92 -23.60
N ARG A 770 2.27 -21.54 -22.56
CA ARG A 770 1.72 -21.05 -21.29
C ARG A 770 1.02 -19.71 -21.45
N VAL A 771 1.57 -18.79 -22.25
CA VAL A 771 0.94 -17.50 -22.58
C VAL A 771 -0.41 -17.72 -23.27
N ARG A 772 -0.48 -18.57 -24.30
CA ARG A 772 -1.73 -18.92 -25.00
C ARG A 772 -2.80 -19.42 -24.04
N LYS A 773 -2.42 -20.34 -23.14
CA LYS A 773 -3.34 -20.88 -22.12
C LYS A 773 -3.84 -19.78 -21.19
N MET A 774 -2.95 -18.91 -20.70
CA MET A 774 -3.34 -17.78 -19.85
C MET A 774 -4.31 -16.84 -20.58
N ILE A 775 -4.00 -16.41 -21.81
CA ILE A 775 -4.86 -15.53 -22.60
C ILE A 775 -6.24 -16.15 -22.78
N ARG A 776 -6.31 -17.43 -23.17
CA ARG A 776 -7.58 -18.15 -23.28
C ARG A 776 -8.37 -18.10 -21.98
N SER A 777 -7.73 -18.40 -20.84
CA SER A 777 -8.37 -18.37 -19.53
C SER A 777 -8.89 -16.99 -19.12
N VAL A 778 -8.29 -15.89 -19.57
CA VAL A 778 -8.78 -14.52 -19.34
C VAL A 778 -10.13 -14.30 -20.02
N PHE A 779 -10.27 -14.67 -21.29
CA PHE A 779 -11.54 -14.50 -22.01
C PHE A 779 -12.60 -15.54 -21.59
N GLU A 780 -12.20 -16.74 -21.19
CA GLU A 780 -13.09 -17.70 -20.54
C GLU A 780 -13.64 -17.14 -19.21
N ALA A 781 -12.81 -16.45 -18.42
CA ALA A 781 -13.27 -15.80 -17.20
C ALA A 781 -14.38 -14.79 -17.48
N ALA A 782 -14.20 -13.92 -18.48
CA ALA A 782 -15.20 -12.94 -18.89
C ALA A 782 -16.49 -13.61 -19.41
N ALA A 783 -16.36 -14.61 -20.30
CA ALA A 783 -17.50 -15.33 -20.86
C ALA A 783 -18.37 -16.01 -19.79
N VAL A 784 -17.75 -16.55 -18.73
CA VAL A 784 -18.45 -17.26 -17.66
C VAL A 784 -18.97 -16.31 -16.59
N ALA A 785 -18.17 -15.30 -16.21
CA ALA A 785 -18.53 -14.37 -15.15
C ALA A 785 -19.59 -13.35 -15.58
N HIS A 786 -19.62 -13.02 -16.88
CA HIS A 786 -20.48 -12.00 -17.50
C HIS A 786 -21.05 -12.48 -18.86
N PRO A 787 -22.00 -13.43 -18.88
CA PRO A 787 -22.65 -13.90 -20.12
C PRO A 787 -23.31 -12.79 -20.93
N GLU A 788 -23.72 -11.69 -20.29
CA GLU A 788 -24.26 -10.47 -20.88
C GLU A 788 -23.29 -9.74 -21.82
N MET A 789 -21.99 -10.10 -21.80
CA MET A 789 -21.01 -9.59 -22.74
C MET A 789 -21.25 -10.09 -24.17
N HIS A 790 -21.98 -11.19 -24.36
CA HIS A 790 -22.22 -11.72 -25.71
C HIS A 790 -23.20 -10.85 -26.51
N SER A 791 -22.79 -10.50 -27.73
CA SER A 791 -23.65 -9.91 -28.77
C SER A 791 -23.32 -10.57 -30.11
N PRO A 792 -24.33 -10.95 -30.92
CA PRO A 792 -24.11 -11.59 -32.22
C PRO A 792 -23.51 -10.63 -33.27
N THR A 793 -23.63 -9.32 -33.05
CA THR A 793 -23.11 -8.27 -33.94
C THR A 793 -21.82 -7.62 -33.41
N SER A 794 -21.24 -8.13 -32.32
CA SER A 794 -19.98 -7.63 -31.77
C SER A 794 -18.80 -8.51 -32.21
N ARG A 795 -17.75 -7.89 -32.75
CA ARG A 795 -16.48 -8.54 -33.11
C ARG A 795 -15.33 -7.58 -32.80
N ALA A 796 -14.45 -7.89 -31.87
CA ALA A 796 -13.50 -6.92 -31.30
C ALA A 796 -12.04 -7.37 -31.41
N MET A 797 -11.14 -6.41 -31.22
CA MET A 797 -9.69 -6.62 -31.14
C MET A 797 -9.15 -6.05 -29.82
N TYR A 798 -8.38 -6.86 -29.09
CA TYR A 798 -7.77 -6.49 -27.82
C TYR A 798 -6.24 -6.62 -27.87
N GLY A 799 -5.57 -5.70 -27.17
CA GLY A 799 -4.18 -5.86 -26.79
C GLY A 799 -4.08 -6.54 -25.43
N VAL A 800 -3.28 -7.59 -25.30
CA VAL A 800 -3.01 -8.24 -24.01
C VAL A 800 -1.55 -8.06 -23.65
N ASP A 801 -1.31 -7.45 -22.50
CA ASP A 801 0.02 -7.09 -22.01
C ASP A 801 0.51 -8.16 -21.04
N VAL A 802 1.65 -8.76 -21.36
CA VAL A 802 2.18 -9.92 -20.64
C VAL A 802 3.63 -9.67 -20.24
N MET A 803 3.95 -9.94 -18.98
CA MET A 803 5.33 -10.01 -18.49
C MET A 803 5.68 -11.46 -18.15
N LEU A 804 6.96 -11.79 -18.14
CA LEU A 804 7.46 -13.06 -17.62
C LEU A 804 8.10 -12.82 -16.26
N ASP A 805 7.86 -13.70 -15.28
CA ASP A 805 8.66 -13.75 -14.06
C ASP A 805 10.00 -14.46 -14.29
N SER A 806 10.86 -14.50 -13.27
CA SER A 806 12.18 -15.15 -13.29
C SER A 806 12.13 -16.65 -13.57
N SER A 807 10.95 -17.28 -13.44
CA SER A 807 10.68 -18.68 -13.79
C SER A 807 10.00 -18.83 -15.16
N PHE A 808 10.00 -17.76 -15.96
CA PHE A 808 9.38 -17.67 -17.28
C PHE A 808 7.89 -18.06 -17.27
N GLN A 809 7.19 -17.81 -16.15
CA GLN A 809 5.75 -17.92 -16.08
C GLN A 809 5.11 -16.61 -16.54
N PRO A 810 4.06 -16.67 -17.39
CA PRO A 810 3.39 -15.48 -17.85
C PRO A 810 2.59 -14.83 -16.72
N LYS A 811 2.67 -13.51 -16.65
CA LYS A 811 1.91 -12.65 -15.76
C LYS A 811 1.10 -11.67 -16.58
N LEU A 812 -0.21 -11.68 -16.40
CA LEU A 812 -1.12 -10.71 -17.02
C LEU A 812 -0.90 -9.33 -16.39
N LEU A 813 -0.72 -8.31 -17.22
CA LEU A 813 -0.59 -6.92 -16.76
C LEU A 813 -1.89 -6.13 -16.94
N GLU A 814 -2.43 -6.15 -18.16
CA GLU A 814 -3.70 -5.49 -18.54
C GLU A 814 -4.21 -6.01 -19.89
N VAL A 815 -5.48 -5.69 -20.18
CA VAL A 815 -6.11 -5.87 -21.50
C VAL A 815 -6.58 -4.49 -21.97
N THR A 816 -6.28 -4.12 -23.21
CA THR A 816 -6.65 -2.82 -23.80
C THR A 816 -7.60 -3.01 -24.97
N TYR A 817 -8.74 -2.34 -24.93
CA TYR A 817 -9.61 -2.16 -26.10
C TYR A 817 -8.90 -1.31 -27.16
N CYS A 818 -9.12 -1.65 -28.44
CA CYS A 818 -8.61 -0.90 -29.59
C CYS A 818 -7.13 -0.50 -29.42
N PRO A 819 -6.22 -1.50 -29.29
CA PRO A 819 -4.82 -1.23 -28.99
C PRO A 819 -4.16 -0.36 -30.06
N ASP A 820 -3.17 0.43 -29.66
CA ASP A 820 -2.28 1.13 -30.61
C ASP A 820 -1.60 0.11 -31.54
N CYS A 821 -1.94 0.19 -32.83
CA CYS A 821 -1.43 -0.67 -33.89
C CYS A 821 -0.45 0.05 -34.82
N THR A 822 0.03 1.25 -34.50
CA THR A 822 0.98 1.99 -35.35
C THR A 822 2.23 1.17 -35.65
N ARG A 823 2.76 0.44 -34.65
CA ARG A 823 3.91 -0.47 -34.88
C ARG A 823 3.56 -1.64 -35.79
N ALA A 824 2.34 -2.18 -35.70
CA ALA A 824 1.87 -3.29 -36.51
C ALA A 824 1.68 -2.89 -37.98
N CYS A 825 1.24 -1.65 -38.23
CA CYS A 825 1.07 -1.12 -39.59
C CYS A 825 2.36 -0.57 -40.21
N LYS A 826 3.38 -0.27 -39.40
CA LYS A 826 4.64 0.34 -39.86
C LYS A 826 5.77 -0.66 -40.16
N TYR A 827 5.84 -1.78 -39.43
CA TYR A 827 6.99 -2.69 -39.52
C TYR A 827 6.53 -4.11 -39.86
N ASP A 828 7.18 -4.70 -40.86
CA ASP A 828 7.03 -6.12 -41.17
C ASP A 828 7.55 -6.97 -40.00
N MET A 829 6.82 -8.01 -39.66
CA MET A 829 7.11 -8.87 -38.50
C MET A 829 7.35 -10.29 -38.97
N ASP A 830 8.41 -10.92 -38.47
CA ASP A 830 8.65 -12.34 -38.74
C ASP A 830 7.74 -13.16 -37.84
N ILE A 831 7.07 -14.14 -38.44
CA ILE A 831 6.21 -15.08 -37.73
C ILE A 831 7.12 -16.09 -37.03
N VAL A 832 7.14 -16.01 -35.71
CA VAL A 832 8.03 -16.86 -34.88
C VAL A 832 7.38 -18.21 -34.54
N ILE A 833 6.10 -18.39 -34.86
CA ILE A 833 5.25 -19.47 -34.35
C ILE A 833 4.42 -20.05 -35.50
N GLY A 834 4.41 -21.37 -35.67
CA GLY A 834 3.70 -22.04 -36.78
C GLY A 834 4.59 -22.25 -38.00
N GLU A 835 4.04 -22.08 -39.22
CA GLU A 835 4.73 -22.37 -40.49
C GLU A 835 5.81 -21.33 -40.88
N GLY A 836 6.03 -20.32 -40.04
CA GLY A 836 6.97 -19.22 -40.30
C GLY A 836 6.46 -18.25 -41.38
N GLY A 837 7.35 -17.39 -41.86
CA GLY A 837 7.05 -16.38 -42.89
C GLY A 837 7.05 -14.95 -42.34
N VAL A 838 6.58 -14.01 -43.15
CA VAL A 838 6.58 -12.57 -42.83
C VAL A 838 5.13 -12.06 -42.82
N ALA A 839 4.72 -11.50 -41.69
CA ALA A 839 3.51 -10.71 -41.56
C ALA A 839 3.79 -9.29 -42.05
N LYS A 840 3.25 -8.96 -43.23
CA LYS A 840 3.43 -7.64 -43.83
C LYS A 840 2.61 -6.60 -43.08
N SER A 841 3.23 -5.46 -42.79
CA SER A 841 2.61 -4.39 -42.03
C SER A 841 1.38 -3.81 -42.74
N CYS A 842 1.43 -3.71 -44.07
CA CYS A 842 0.32 -3.24 -44.90
C CYS A 842 -0.90 -4.17 -44.92
N ASP A 843 -0.71 -5.46 -44.58
CA ASP A 843 -1.78 -6.45 -44.58
C ASP A 843 -2.40 -6.68 -43.19
N PHE A 844 -1.91 -5.97 -42.15
CA PHE A 844 -2.33 -6.19 -40.77
C PHE A 844 -3.86 -6.07 -40.60
N PHE A 845 -4.46 -4.94 -40.99
CA PHE A 845 -5.91 -4.76 -40.87
C PHE A 845 -6.70 -5.64 -41.84
N ASN A 846 -6.14 -5.96 -43.01
CA ASN A 846 -6.75 -6.94 -43.91
C ASN A 846 -6.90 -8.31 -43.21
N ASN A 847 -5.86 -8.78 -42.51
CA ASN A 847 -5.90 -10.06 -41.80
C ASN A 847 -6.82 -10.01 -40.57
N VAL A 848 -6.86 -8.89 -39.84
CA VAL A 848 -7.82 -8.67 -38.75
C VAL A 848 -9.25 -8.80 -39.25
N PHE A 849 -9.61 -8.10 -40.33
CA PHE A 849 -10.98 -8.11 -40.87
C PHE A 849 -11.32 -9.44 -41.56
N ARG A 850 -10.38 -10.08 -42.25
CA ARG A 850 -10.56 -11.42 -42.83
C ARG A 850 -10.86 -12.46 -41.75
N CYS A 851 -10.12 -12.42 -40.64
CA CYS A 851 -10.40 -13.28 -39.50
C CYS A 851 -11.76 -12.93 -38.89
N LEU A 852 -11.99 -11.66 -38.55
CA LEU A 852 -13.19 -11.30 -37.82
C LEU A 852 -14.43 -11.52 -38.68
N PHE A 853 -14.48 -11.14 -39.96
CA PHE A 853 -15.70 -11.09 -40.76
C PHE A 853 -15.85 -12.18 -41.82
N LEU A 854 -14.75 -12.73 -42.35
CA LEU A 854 -14.77 -13.69 -43.47
C LEU A 854 -14.42 -15.14 -43.07
N ASN A 855 -14.16 -15.39 -41.78
CA ASN A 855 -13.70 -16.69 -41.24
C ASN A 855 -12.34 -17.17 -41.80
N GLU A 856 -11.50 -16.26 -42.26
CA GLU A 856 -10.19 -16.59 -42.79
C GLU A 856 -9.10 -16.36 -41.73
N THR A 857 -8.42 -17.42 -41.30
CA THR A 857 -7.46 -17.38 -40.20
C THR A 857 -6.01 -17.23 -40.68
N SER A 858 -5.77 -16.37 -41.67
CA SER A 858 -4.40 -16.08 -42.13
C SER A 858 -3.65 -15.27 -41.07
N GLN A 859 -2.48 -15.74 -40.63
CA GLN A 859 -1.61 -15.08 -39.65
C GLN A 859 -2.23 -14.89 -38.24
N VAL A 860 -3.23 -15.72 -37.94
CA VAL A 860 -3.86 -15.83 -36.63
C VAL A 860 -4.14 -17.29 -36.31
N SER A 861 -3.91 -17.68 -35.07
CA SER A 861 -4.17 -19.02 -34.56
C SER A 861 -5.35 -19.02 -33.60
N GLN A 862 -6.30 -19.95 -33.76
CA GLN A 862 -7.38 -20.12 -32.79
C GLN A 862 -6.81 -20.53 -31.42
N LEU A 863 -7.33 -19.93 -30.35
CA LEU A 863 -6.99 -20.31 -28.96
C LEU A 863 -7.99 -21.30 -28.41
#